data_AF-A0AAV4GTU0-F1
#
_entry.id   AF-A0AAV4GTU0-F1
#
_cell.length_a   1.000
_cell.length_b   1.000
_cell.length_c   1.000
_cell.angle_alpha   90.00
_cell.angle_beta   90.00
_cell.angle_gamma   90.00
#
_symmetry.space_group_name_H-M   'P 1'
#
loop_
_entity.id
_entity.type
_entity.pdbx_description
1 polymer ?
#
loop_
_entity_poly.entity_id
_entity_poly.type
_entity_poly.pdbx_seq_one_letter_code
_entity_poly.pdbx_strand_id
1 'polypeptide(L)'
;MASKPNNQTLESLISQYRRFDASQGEAELEVRFRGVDSFIAGTVLRSLVAKKISVGDGTIAQTVNSIMDEDPSTLSPRLRGQSHGQTANLIRQISFADGKKTGERYYRKYPLAPPFRTRNSHGLDYNVVLSGEQALNGFFSSDASALIRVKCRASFVYIKSGEDSGSRWRIDLTVTRQLTGSDAQSGLSGVVTKMFRAGAMTPANMLDLLDLANPDSEHRSLYQYELEIEHLPGGDGKGRAAVRPSEVTTLVGEVLRLANPEYMKEAAYQAELFHVASFVVEAPGILRRFEHEWGLKRLVPQVQALTRIEYKSLYPPTGYFLLDKADGVRAIASVRDGGLRILADDLLEFHAPGYGPDSKVGKDCSPSEASRVANATILDGELVRKTDGGAFTFYAFDVIAVFGENVAAEGYEKRVSRLEVAVGALRAFGVGAEVKPIVHLTASEPSELKVQFLSPVFASRPYGTDGRILVEPGKPYRDTLTYKWKSRWATTIDCLARRPPASVLGTSFYADDPGHELYFLFVGINPDLFDALGLERVPGYRELFPSRLNSGSYFPIQFSPSGAPLAYLYQHPVEDPRKNTRGWEGWTRDIDRKVIEVRCAGSGEKCIGFGALSWQIVRVREDRTREIKTQQYFGNDFRIAELTMLNYSDPFEEYHLWDGLTLGYFAAPKAAIYAAQTAFTSFVKSRRIETDLSHAAWVVDAAIGKGQDFGRYLKAGVRHLVGIDLDQSALSELVRRKYSHAGGRHNKHASRRGPRKATTLFALWADLTSPHAEVSAKVRSIAGFPAAGADALVSNLAIHYFAGDIVFIRNFAALARSLVKDGGEVIITTMFGAKVHELLAAQGVAVGQSWDSRQEGVLKYSIRRDYAENSLTTAGQRIGVLLPFSNGEYYEEFLVNVDALVAEFTARGFSLVCASSFETYFGEYSLRHSTMYKLLTPEDFIFLSLYGEIVFRRKE
;
A
#
# COMPACT_ATOMS: atom_id res chain seq x y z
N MET A 1 -10.42 -36.23 20.09
CA MET A 1 -9.76 -36.66 18.84
C MET A 1 -10.19 -35.71 17.73
N ALA A 2 -9.34 -34.76 17.34
CA ALA A 2 -9.62 -33.86 16.22
C ALA A 2 -9.53 -34.67 14.91
N SER A 3 -10.62 -34.71 14.13
CA SER A 3 -10.62 -35.36 12.81
C SER A 3 -9.60 -34.66 11.92
N LYS A 4 -8.59 -35.39 11.44
CA LYS A 4 -7.76 -34.92 10.32
C LYS A 4 -8.68 -34.52 9.16
N PRO A 5 -8.43 -33.39 8.47
CA PRO A 5 -9.18 -33.08 7.26
C PRO A 5 -8.92 -34.20 6.25
N ASN A 6 -9.97 -34.96 5.91
CA ASN A 6 -9.94 -35.92 4.81
C ASN A 6 -9.71 -35.12 3.51
N ASN A 7 -8.44 -34.95 3.11
CA ASN A 7 -8.12 -34.41 1.79
C ASN A 7 -8.43 -35.49 0.76
N GLN A 8 -9.67 -35.49 0.27
CA GLN A 8 -10.07 -36.28 -0.89
C GLN A 8 -9.18 -35.88 -2.08
N THR A 9 -8.47 -36.85 -2.67
CA THR A 9 -7.69 -36.64 -3.89
C THR A 9 -8.54 -36.91 -5.13
N LEU A 10 -8.19 -36.31 -6.27
CA LEU A 10 -8.85 -36.60 -7.55
C LEU A 10 -8.79 -38.09 -7.91
N GLU A 11 -7.64 -38.74 -7.67
CA GLU A 11 -7.44 -40.17 -7.88
C GLU A 11 -8.41 -41.02 -7.05
N SER A 12 -8.59 -40.68 -5.76
CA SER A 12 -9.51 -41.38 -4.87
C SER A 12 -10.96 -41.22 -5.35
N LEU A 13 -11.36 -40.02 -5.76
CA LEU A 13 -12.72 -39.72 -6.21
C LEU A 13 -13.06 -40.46 -7.52
N ILE A 14 -12.13 -40.48 -8.48
CA ILE A 14 -12.31 -41.23 -9.73
C ILE A 14 -12.31 -42.74 -9.48
N SER A 15 -11.47 -43.23 -8.57
CA SER A 15 -11.47 -44.65 -8.19
C SER A 15 -12.81 -45.09 -7.59
N GLN A 16 -13.46 -44.22 -6.80
CA GLN A 16 -14.80 -44.47 -6.27
C GLN A 16 -15.85 -44.47 -7.40
N TYR A 17 -15.78 -43.53 -8.34
CA TYR A 17 -16.67 -43.50 -9.50
C TYR A 17 -16.60 -44.78 -10.35
N ARG A 18 -15.37 -45.29 -10.62
CA ARG A 18 -15.15 -46.53 -11.38
C ARG A 18 -15.73 -47.77 -10.71
N ARG A 19 -15.78 -47.79 -9.38
CA ARG A 19 -16.25 -48.93 -8.56
C ARG A 19 -17.73 -48.83 -8.18
N PHE A 20 -18.44 -47.79 -8.61
CA PHE A 20 -19.82 -47.58 -8.21
C PHE A 20 -20.75 -48.66 -8.78
N ASP A 21 -21.46 -49.35 -7.88
CA ASP A 21 -22.40 -50.41 -8.20
C ASP A 21 -23.69 -49.85 -8.81
N ALA A 22 -23.98 -50.22 -10.06
CA ALA A 22 -25.17 -49.75 -10.80
C ALA A 22 -26.49 -50.19 -10.17
N SER A 23 -26.49 -51.20 -9.28
CA SER A 23 -27.69 -51.61 -8.54
C SER A 23 -28.14 -50.57 -7.49
N GLN A 24 -27.30 -49.57 -7.20
CA GLN A 24 -27.54 -48.53 -6.18
C GLN A 24 -28.08 -47.21 -6.76
N GLY A 25 -28.37 -47.15 -8.06
CA GLY A 25 -28.80 -45.94 -8.78
C GLY A 25 -27.83 -45.55 -9.89
N GLU A 26 -27.96 -44.33 -10.41
CA GLU A 26 -27.03 -43.77 -11.38
C GLU A 26 -25.98 -42.92 -10.66
N ALA A 27 -24.69 -43.14 -10.96
CA ALA A 27 -23.63 -42.27 -10.48
C ALA A 27 -23.23 -41.27 -11.55
N GLU A 28 -23.08 -40.03 -11.12
CA GLU A 28 -22.79 -38.87 -11.95
C GLU A 28 -21.49 -38.23 -11.47
N LEU A 29 -20.56 -38.02 -12.41
CA LEU A 29 -19.29 -37.37 -12.17
C LEU A 29 -19.28 -36.03 -12.91
N GLU A 30 -19.20 -34.94 -12.16
CA GLU A 30 -19.25 -33.58 -12.70
C GLU A 30 -18.06 -32.75 -12.22
N VAL A 31 -17.54 -31.91 -13.12
CA VAL A 31 -16.73 -30.75 -12.75
C VAL A 31 -17.63 -29.53 -12.72
N ARG A 32 -17.67 -28.81 -11.60
CA ARG A 32 -18.45 -27.58 -11.43
C ARG A 32 -17.54 -26.39 -11.20
N PHE A 33 -17.55 -25.44 -12.13
CA PHE A 33 -16.81 -24.20 -11.99
C PHE A 33 -17.54 -23.21 -11.07
N ARG A 34 -16.79 -22.38 -10.36
CA ARG A 34 -17.27 -21.36 -9.42
C ARG A 34 -16.87 -19.97 -9.88
N GLY A 35 -17.67 -18.97 -9.51
CA GLY A 35 -17.43 -17.58 -9.88
C GLY A 35 -17.72 -17.27 -11.36
N VAL A 36 -18.53 -18.11 -12.02
CA VAL A 36 -18.93 -17.90 -13.42
C VAL A 36 -19.90 -16.73 -13.48
N ASP A 37 -19.49 -15.66 -14.16
CA ASP A 37 -20.35 -14.51 -14.46
C ASP A 37 -20.85 -14.52 -15.91
N SER A 38 -21.67 -13.53 -16.24
CA SER A 38 -22.23 -13.37 -17.59
C SER A 38 -21.17 -13.23 -18.70
N PHE A 39 -20.03 -12.61 -18.39
CA PHE A 39 -18.97 -12.38 -19.36
C PHE A 39 -18.23 -13.68 -19.68
N ILE A 40 -17.86 -14.42 -18.63
CA ILE A 40 -17.18 -15.72 -18.75
C ILE A 40 -18.10 -16.73 -19.44
N ALA A 41 -19.36 -16.84 -19.00
CA ALA A 41 -20.35 -17.70 -19.62
C ALA A 41 -20.52 -17.35 -21.12
N GLY A 42 -20.70 -16.07 -21.45
CA GLY A 42 -20.84 -15.65 -22.84
C GLY A 42 -19.61 -15.97 -23.70
N THR A 43 -18.41 -15.81 -23.14
CA THR A 43 -17.14 -16.07 -23.83
C THR A 43 -16.93 -17.55 -24.11
N VAL A 44 -17.19 -18.41 -23.11
CA VAL A 44 -17.12 -19.86 -23.26
C VAL A 44 -18.16 -20.34 -24.28
N LEU A 45 -19.42 -19.91 -24.17
CA LEU A 45 -20.48 -20.32 -25.10
C LEU A 45 -20.15 -19.96 -26.55
N ARG A 46 -19.74 -18.71 -26.82
CA ARG A 46 -19.34 -18.28 -28.16
C ARG A 46 -18.16 -19.09 -28.69
N SER A 47 -17.21 -19.45 -27.82
CA SER A 47 -16.05 -20.25 -28.21
C SER A 47 -16.41 -21.71 -28.54
N LEU A 48 -17.37 -22.29 -27.82
CA LEU A 48 -17.90 -23.63 -28.10
C LEU A 48 -18.69 -23.64 -29.42
N VAL A 49 -19.56 -22.64 -29.65
CA VAL A 49 -20.29 -22.46 -30.91
C VAL A 49 -19.33 -22.27 -32.09
N ALA A 50 -18.25 -21.53 -31.90
CA ALA A 50 -17.19 -21.34 -32.89
C ALA A 50 -16.24 -22.55 -33.02
N LYS A 51 -16.49 -23.66 -32.31
CA LYS A 51 -15.69 -24.89 -32.34
C LYS A 51 -14.19 -24.67 -32.09
N LYS A 52 -13.86 -23.76 -31.16
CA LYS A 52 -12.45 -23.52 -30.74
C LYS A 52 -11.82 -24.70 -30.01
N ILE A 53 -12.63 -25.64 -29.56
CA ILE A 53 -12.25 -26.98 -29.13
C ILE A 53 -13.14 -27.99 -29.85
N SER A 54 -12.72 -29.25 -29.93
CA SER A 54 -13.44 -30.30 -30.63
C SER A 54 -14.73 -30.68 -29.89
N VAL A 55 -15.85 -30.06 -30.28
CA VAL A 55 -17.19 -30.35 -29.75
C VAL A 55 -18.22 -30.50 -30.87
N GLY A 56 -19.33 -31.19 -30.58
CA GLY A 56 -20.49 -31.26 -31.47
C GLY A 56 -21.23 -29.91 -31.61
N ASP A 57 -22.31 -29.88 -32.40
CA ASP A 57 -23.06 -28.64 -32.71
C ASP A 57 -23.81 -28.03 -31.50
N GLY A 58 -23.94 -28.82 -30.44
CA GLY A 58 -24.59 -28.45 -29.19
C GLY A 58 -26.12 -28.51 -29.25
N THR A 59 -26.75 -28.66 -28.08
CA THR A 59 -28.20 -28.73 -27.94
C THR A 59 -28.69 -27.81 -26.83
N ILE A 60 -29.98 -27.45 -26.86
CA ILE A 60 -30.62 -26.66 -25.81
C ILE A 60 -31.57 -27.55 -25.01
N ALA A 61 -31.49 -27.47 -23.69
CA ALA A 61 -32.45 -28.04 -22.76
C ALA A 61 -33.07 -26.93 -21.91
N GLN A 62 -34.39 -26.95 -21.79
CA GLN A 62 -35.16 -26.00 -20.98
C GLN A 62 -35.89 -26.78 -19.88
N THR A 63 -35.57 -26.50 -18.62
CA THR A 63 -36.17 -27.22 -17.49
C THR A 63 -36.56 -26.31 -16.35
N VAL A 64 -37.61 -26.69 -15.61
CA VAL A 64 -37.96 -26.10 -14.31
C VAL A 64 -37.71 -27.16 -13.25
N ASN A 65 -36.83 -26.84 -12.29
CA ASN A 65 -36.49 -27.74 -11.20
C ASN A 65 -37.06 -27.16 -9.90
N SER A 66 -37.89 -27.93 -9.19
CA SER A 66 -38.27 -27.67 -7.80
C SER A 66 -37.41 -28.56 -6.90
N ILE A 67 -36.62 -27.94 -6.03
CA ILE A 67 -35.60 -28.61 -5.20
C ILE A 67 -35.98 -28.42 -3.72
N MET A 68 -35.97 -29.51 -2.97
CA MET A 68 -36.19 -29.50 -1.51
C MET A 68 -35.12 -30.33 -0.82
N ASP A 69 -34.65 -29.89 0.34
CA ASP A 69 -33.82 -30.71 1.21
C ASP A 69 -34.66 -31.86 1.78
N GLU A 70 -34.12 -33.08 1.74
CA GLU A 70 -34.73 -34.23 2.37
C GLU A 70 -34.33 -34.31 3.84
N ASP A 71 -35.31 -34.48 4.73
CA ASP A 71 -35.04 -34.65 6.16
C ASP A 71 -34.15 -35.90 6.40
N PRO A 72 -32.95 -35.75 6.98
CA PRO A 72 -32.04 -36.87 7.22
C PRO A 72 -32.64 -38.03 8.03
N SER A 73 -33.66 -37.75 8.85
CA SER A 73 -34.37 -38.76 9.66
C SER A 73 -35.22 -39.73 8.81
N THR A 74 -35.60 -39.31 7.60
CA THR A 74 -36.42 -40.09 6.64
C THR A 74 -35.59 -40.97 5.71
N LEU A 75 -34.26 -40.79 5.69
CA LEU A 75 -33.34 -41.61 4.90
C LEU A 75 -33.22 -43.04 5.46
N SER A 76 -33.06 -44.02 4.56
CA SER A 76 -32.80 -45.41 4.96
C SER A 76 -31.45 -45.53 5.72
N PRO A 77 -31.28 -46.51 6.64
CA PRO A 77 -30.02 -46.69 7.38
C PRO A 77 -28.79 -46.87 6.48
N ARG A 78 -28.96 -47.46 5.30
CA ARG A 78 -27.90 -47.59 4.27
C ARG A 78 -27.49 -46.24 3.66
N LEU A 79 -28.44 -45.34 3.41
CA LEU A 79 -28.17 -44.01 2.85
C LEU A 79 -27.62 -43.03 3.90
N ARG A 80 -28.02 -43.16 5.17
CA ARG A 80 -27.45 -42.37 6.28
C ARG A 80 -25.93 -42.55 6.41
N GLY A 81 -25.43 -43.78 6.21
CA GLY A 81 -24.00 -44.09 6.27
C GLY A 81 -23.17 -43.58 5.07
N GLN A 82 -23.80 -43.34 3.91
CA GLN A 82 -23.12 -42.86 2.70
C GLN A 82 -23.09 -41.32 2.59
N SER A 83 -24.07 -40.62 3.18
CA SER A 83 -24.25 -39.15 3.03
C SER A 83 -23.16 -38.27 3.66
N HIS A 84 -22.22 -38.80 4.45
CA HIS A 84 -21.15 -38.03 5.14
C HIS A 84 -21.63 -36.74 5.85
N GLY A 85 -22.89 -36.70 6.31
CA GLY A 85 -23.47 -35.52 6.98
C GLY A 85 -23.95 -34.39 6.05
N GLN A 86 -24.08 -34.63 4.74
CA GLN A 86 -24.67 -33.69 3.77
C GLN A 86 -26.11 -34.07 3.42
N THR A 87 -26.98 -33.08 3.18
CA THR A 87 -28.41 -33.29 2.87
C THR A 87 -28.61 -33.85 1.47
N ALA A 88 -29.53 -34.80 1.32
CA ALA A 88 -30.01 -35.26 0.02
C ALA A 88 -31.06 -34.26 -0.50
N ASN A 89 -31.16 -34.11 -1.82
CA ASN A 89 -32.12 -33.23 -2.47
C ASN A 89 -33.20 -34.05 -3.17
N LEU A 90 -34.47 -33.73 -2.90
CA LEU A 90 -35.62 -34.18 -3.68
C LEU A 90 -35.85 -33.18 -4.82
N ILE A 91 -35.83 -33.66 -6.06
CA ILE A 91 -35.91 -32.83 -7.26
C ILE A 91 -37.09 -33.28 -8.12
N ARG A 92 -38.01 -32.36 -8.36
CA ARG A 92 -38.99 -32.43 -9.45
C ARG A 92 -38.46 -31.63 -10.62
N GLN A 93 -38.25 -32.28 -11.76
CA GLN A 93 -37.80 -31.63 -12.99
C GLN A 93 -38.89 -31.74 -14.05
N ILE A 94 -39.29 -30.60 -14.59
CA ILE A 94 -40.21 -30.48 -15.73
C ILE A 94 -39.41 -30.03 -16.93
N SER A 95 -39.50 -30.77 -18.04
CA SER A 95 -38.83 -30.45 -19.29
C SER A 95 -39.76 -29.70 -20.24
N PHE A 96 -39.19 -28.77 -21.00
CA PHE A 96 -39.89 -27.96 -21.98
C PHE A 96 -39.22 -28.05 -23.36
N ALA A 97 -40.03 -28.00 -24.41
CA ALA A 97 -39.59 -27.72 -25.79
C ALA A 97 -40.56 -26.72 -26.41
N ASP A 98 -40.04 -25.69 -27.08
CA ASP A 98 -40.82 -24.60 -27.68
C ASP A 98 -41.82 -23.96 -26.70
N GLY A 99 -41.42 -23.79 -25.43
CA GLY A 99 -42.26 -23.22 -24.37
C GLY A 99 -43.38 -24.14 -23.87
N LYS A 100 -43.47 -25.40 -24.36
CA LYS A 100 -44.47 -26.39 -23.93
C LYS A 100 -43.83 -27.49 -23.10
N LYS A 101 -44.53 -27.94 -22.05
CA LYS A 101 -44.11 -29.08 -21.22
C LYS A 101 -44.06 -30.36 -22.07
N THR A 102 -42.91 -31.02 -22.08
CA THR A 102 -42.68 -32.28 -22.82
C THR A 102 -42.45 -33.48 -21.94
N GLY A 103 -42.08 -33.27 -20.67
CA GLY A 103 -41.81 -34.37 -19.75
C GLY A 103 -41.73 -33.91 -18.31
N GLU A 104 -41.76 -34.87 -17.40
CA GLU A 104 -41.65 -34.66 -15.96
C GLU A 104 -41.02 -35.88 -15.31
N ARG A 105 -40.06 -35.65 -14.42
CA ARG A 105 -39.42 -36.71 -13.62
C ARG A 105 -39.19 -36.27 -12.17
N TYR A 106 -39.22 -37.25 -11.28
CA TYR A 106 -38.96 -37.10 -9.85
C TYR A 106 -37.77 -37.95 -9.48
N TYR A 107 -36.80 -37.36 -8.81
CA TYR A 107 -35.60 -38.08 -8.42
C TYR A 107 -34.98 -37.48 -7.16
N ARG A 108 -34.22 -38.31 -6.46
CA ARG A 108 -33.37 -37.92 -5.35
C ARG A 108 -31.93 -37.79 -5.85
N LYS A 109 -31.25 -36.72 -5.45
CA LYS A 109 -29.82 -36.50 -5.70
C LYS A 109 -29.07 -36.38 -4.39
N TYR A 110 -28.00 -37.16 -4.20
CA TYR A 110 -27.23 -37.18 -2.96
C TYR A 110 -25.72 -37.30 -3.23
N PRO A 111 -24.86 -36.71 -2.39
CA PRO A 111 -23.42 -36.83 -2.54
C PRO A 111 -22.95 -38.23 -2.16
N LEU A 112 -22.08 -38.81 -2.99
CA LEU A 112 -21.46 -40.12 -2.72
C LEU A 112 -20.08 -39.97 -2.05
N ALA A 113 -19.42 -38.82 -2.26
CA ALA A 113 -18.12 -38.51 -1.68
C ALA A 113 -17.97 -37.00 -1.46
N PRO A 114 -17.13 -36.55 -0.50
CA PRO A 114 -16.71 -35.16 -0.43
C PRO A 114 -16.07 -34.70 -1.75
N PRO A 115 -16.34 -33.48 -2.23
CA PRO A 115 -15.81 -33.02 -3.50
C PRO A 115 -14.30 -32.78 -3.45
N PHE A 116 -13.60 -33.07 -4.54
CA PHE A 116 -12.23 -32.58 -4.76
C PHE A 116 -12.32 -31.11 -5.16
N ARG A 117 -11.62 -30.22 -4.44
CA ARG A 117 -11.71 -28.76 -4.62
C ARG A 117 -10.38 -28.21 -5.10
N THR A 118 -10.43 -27.40 -6.16
CA THR A 118 -9.27 -26.68 -6.68
C THR A 118 -9.55 -25.18 -6.64
N ARG A 119 -8.64 -24.42 -6.02
CA ARG A 119 -8.63 -22.96 -6.09
C ARG A 119 -7.73 -22.50 -7.22
N ASN A 120 -8.19 -21.50 -7.96
CA ASN A 120 -7.50 -20.96 -9.11
C ASN A 120 -7.60 -19.43 -9.11
N SER A 121 -6.49 -18.76 -8.85
CA SER A 121 -6.44 -17.30 -8.74
C SER A 121 -6.52 -16.56 -10.07
N HIS A 122 -6.24 -17.25 -11.18
CA HIS A 122 -6.13 -16.70 -12.52
C HIS A 122 -7.16 -17.30 -13.51
N GLY A 123 -8.04 -18.15 -12.98
CA GLY A 123 -9.11 -18.80 -13.71
C GLY A 123 -10.35 -18.98 -12.82
N LEU A 124 -11.16 -19.97 -13.14
CA LEU A 124 -12.30 -20.34 -12.31
C LEU A 124 -11.86 -21.41 -11.29
N ASP A 125 -12.19 -21.18 -10.02
CA ASP A 125 -12.23 -22.24 -9.01
C ASP A 125 -13.13 -23.38 -9.53
N TYR A 126 -12.81 -24.63 -9.24
CA TYR A 126 -13.69 -25.74 -9.62
C TYR A 126 -13.72 -26.84 -8.58
N ASN A 127 -14.81 -27.60 -8.58
CA ASN A 127 -14.95 -28.83 -7.79
C ASN A 127 -15.22 -30.00 -8.69
N VAL A 128 -14.63 -31.15 -8.39
CA VAL A 128 -15.05 -32.43 -8.96
C VAL A 128 -15.97 -33.11 -7.95
N VAL A 129 -17.21 -33.33 -8.36
CA VAL A 129 -18.31 -33.81 -7.55
C VAL A 129 -18.73 -35.19 -8.04
N LEU A 130 -18.97 -36.09 -7.09
CA LEU A 130 -19.52 -37.42 -7.34
C LEU A 130 -20.85 -37.56 -6.61
N SER A 131 -21.94 -37.65 -7.37
CA SER A 131 -23.30 -37.75 -6.85
C SER A 131 -24.01 -39.01 -7.34
N GLY A 132 -24.97 -39.48 -6.55
CA GLY A 132 -25.92 -40.52 -6.93
C GLY A 132 -27.28 -39.88 -7.26
N GLU A 133 -27.92 -40.36 -8.33
CA GLU A 133 -29.30 -40.06 -8.68
C GLU A 133 -30.16 -41.34 -8.58
N GLN A 134 -31.31 -41.23 -7.91
CA GLN A 134 -32.27 -42.31 -7.74
C GLN A 134 -33.67 -41.82 -8.17
N ALA A 135 -34.25 -42.45 -9.20
CA ALA A 135 -35.62 -42.17 -9.62
C ALA A 135 -36.62 -42.51 -8.51
N LEU A 136 -37.61 -41.64 -8.31
CA LEU A 136 -38.66 -41.81 -7.31
C LEU A 136 -40.00 -42.06 -8.01
N ASN A 137 -40.70 -43.10 -7.56
CA ASN A 137 -42.07 -43.40 -8.00
C ASN A 137 -43.04 -42.81 -6.96
N GLY A 138 -43.87 -41.83 -7.33
CA GLY A 138 -44.87 -41.26 -6.41
C GLY A 138 -45.26 -39.80 -6.68
N PHE A 139 -46.03 -39.23 -5.76
CA PHE A 139 -46.50 -37.83 -5.80
C PHE A 139 -45.48 -36.90 -5.13
N PHE A 140 -45.07 -35.83 -5.81
CA PHE A 140 -44.19 -34.80 -5.25
C PHE A 140 -45.02 -33.59 -4.83
N SER A 141 -45.02 -33.28 -3.53
CA SER A 141 -45.64 -32.08 -2.99
C SER A 141 -44.56 -31.07 -2.63
N SER A 142 -44.48 -29.96 -3.36
CA SER A 142 -43.61 -28.83 -2.98
C SER A 142 -44.24 -28.04 -1.85
N ASP A 143 -43.47 -27.74 -0.79
CA ASP A 143 -43.87 -26.76 0.23
C ASP A 143 -43.30 -25.36 -0.04
N ALA A 144 -43.56 -24.41 0.85
CA ALA A 144 -43.10 -23.02 0.72
C ALA A 144 -41.56 -22.85 0.82
N SER A 145 -40.83 -23.88 1.26
CA SER A 145 -39.37 -23.89 1.34
C SER A 145 -38.69 -24.36 0.04
N ALA A 146 -39.46 -24.86 -0.92
CA ALA A 146 -38.92 -25.36 -2.19
C ALA A 146 -38.23 -24.25 -2.99
N LEU A 147 -37.01 -24.55 -3.44
CA LEU A 147 -36.25 -23.69 -4.34
C LEU A 147 -36.62 -23.99 -5.79
N ILE A 148 -37.11 -22.99 -6.52
CA ILE A 148 -37.48 -23.16 -7.92
C ILE A 148 -36.42 -22.53 -8.82
N ARG A 149 -35.88 -23.35 -9.73
CA ARG A 149 -34.83 -22.96 -10.68
C ARG A 149 -35.33 -23.16 -12.11
N VAL A 150 -35.54 -22.07 -12.84
CA VAL A 150 -35.86 -22.08 -14.27
C VAL A 150 -34.55 -22.02 -15.04
N LYS A 151 -34.21 -23.09 -15.77
CA LYS A 151 -32.91 -23.33 -16.39
C LYS A 151 -33.02 -23.38 -17.90
N CYS A 152 -32.15 -22.65 -18.59
CA CYS A 152 -31.87 -22.84 -20.01
C CYS A 152 -30.40 -23.26 -20.12
N ARG A 153 -30.15 -24.47 -20.63
CA ARG A 153 -28.84 -25.11 -20.70
C ARG A 153 -28.44 -25.35 -22.15
N ALA A 154 -27.26 -24.87 -22.53
CA ALA A 154 -26.59 -25.26 -23.77
C ALA A 154 -25.57 -26.36 -23.46
N SER A 155 -25.67 -27.48 -24.16
CA SER A 155 -24.89 -28.70 -23.90
C SER A 155 -24.09 -29.11 -25.13
N PHE A 156 -22.79 -29.31 -24.98
CA PHE A 156 -21.86 -29.66 -26.07
C PHE A 156 -21.14 -30.96 -25.76
N VAL A 157 -21.27 -31.98 -26.62
CA VAL A 157 -20.52 -33.23 -26.46
C VAL A 157 -19.08 -33.01 -26.93
N TYR A 158 -18.12 -33.34 -26.06
CA TYR A 158 -16.70 -33.27 -26.36
C TYR A 158 -16.27 -34.44 -27.25
N ILE A 159 -15.49 -34.13 -28.29
CA ILE A 159 -15.01 -35.08 -29.30
C ILE A 159 -13.49 -35.19 -29.16
N LYS A 160 -13.00 -36.31 -28.63
CA LYS A 160 -11.58 -36.59 -28.52
C LYS A 160 -10.99 -36.87 -29.92
N SER A 161 -9.91 -36.20 -30.29
CA SER A 161 -9.22 -36.44 -31.56
C SER A 161 -8.50 -37.80 -31.55
N GLY A 162 -8.89 -38.71 -32.45
CA GLY A 162 -8.06 -39.85 -32.85
C GLY A 162 -8.35 -41.24 -32.25
N GLU A 163 -9.32 -41.42 -31.36
CA GLU A 163 -9.71 -42.75 -30.85
C GLU A 163 -11.20 -42.79 -30.46
N ASP A 164 -11.87 -43.91 -30.76
CA ASP A 164 -13.21 -44.25 -30.28
C ASP A 164 -13.12 -44.72 -28.81
N SER A 165 -12.65 -43.83 -27.92
CA SER A 165 -12.58 -44.14 -26.50
C SER A 165 -14.00 -44.10 -25.93
N GLY A 166 -14.49 -45.20 -25.37
CA GLY A 166 -15.84 -45.33 -24.81
C GLY A 166 -16.22 -44.39 -23.64
N SER A 167 -15.40 -43.37 -23.32
CA SER A 167 -15.71 -42.28 -22.38
C SER A 167 -16.11 -41.04 -23.17
N ARG A 168 -17.30 -40.48 -22.88
CA ARG A 168 -17.83 -39.27 -23.51
C ARG A 168 -18.03 -38.21 -22.44
N TRP A 169 -17.67 -36.96 -22.73
CA TRP A 169 -17.86 -35.83 -21.83
C TRP A 169 -18.80 -34.80 -22.45
N ARG A 170 -19.55 -34.10 -21.62
CA ARG A 170 -20.45 -33.02 -22.02
C ARG A 170 -20.11 -31.74 -21.28
N ILE A 171 -19.98 -30.64 -22.00
CA ILE A 171 -19.78 -29.31 -21.43
C ILE A 171 -21.13 -28.62 -21.42
N ASP A 172 -21.59 -28.22 -20.24
CA ASP A 172 -22.88 -27.61 -20.02
C ASP A 172 -22.72 -26.17 -19.56
N LEU A 173 -23.39 -25.25 -20.25
CA LEU A 173 -23.53 -23.87 -19.82
C LEU A 173 -25.00 -23.59 -19.52
N THR A 174 -25.31 -23.25 -18.27
CA THR A 174 -26.68 -23.07 -17.80
C THR A 174 -26.92 -21.64 -17.35
N VAL A 175 -27.92 -20.99 -17.93
CA VAL A 175 -28.47 -19.71 -17.45
C VAL A 175 -29.70 -20.02 -16.60
N THR A 176 -29.72 -19.53 -15.36
CA THR A 176 -30.76 -19.84 -14.38
C THR A 176 -31.45 -18.61 -13.82
N ARG A 177 -32.77 -18.68 -13.64
CA ARG A 177 -33.53 -17.85 -12.71
C ARG A 177 -33.93 -18.63 -11.49
N GLN A 178 -33.69 -18.06 -10.31
CA GLN A 178 -34.03 -18.65 -9.03
C GLN A 178 -35.20 -17.90 -8.41
N LEU A 179 -36.18 -18.64 -7.92
CA LEU A 179 -37.38 -18.14 -7.23
C LEU A 179 -37.55 -18.88 -5.90
N THR A 180 -38.09 -18.21 -4.89
CA THR A 180 -38.35 -18.77 -3.54
C THR A 180 -39.80 -18.57 -3.13
N GLY A 181 -40.41 -19.56 -2.47
CA GLY A 181 -41.70 -19.41 -1.77
C GLY A 181 -42.81 -18.75 -2.59
N SER A 182 -43.33 -17.62 -2.08
CA SER A 182 -44.46 -16.87 -2.65
C SER A 182 -44.18 -16.30 -4.05
N ASP A 183 -42.94 -15.97 -4.38
CA ASP A 183 -42.57 -15.37 -5.68
C ASP A 183 -42.73 -16.36 -6.83
N ALA A 184 -42.62 -17.65 -6.54
CA ALA A 184 -42.88 -18.68 -7.53
C ALA A 184 -44.37 -18.83 -7.84
N GLN A 185 -45.26 -18.66 -6.85
CA GLN A 185 -46.71 -18.76 -7.06
C GLN A 185 -47.26 -17.67 -7.99
N SER A 186 -46.70 -16.45 -7.92
CA SER A 186 -47.14 -15.31 -8.73
C SER A 186 -46.30 -15.07 -10.01
N GLY A 187 -45.00 -15.42 -10.00
CA GLY A 187 -44.06 -15.04 -11.06
C GLY A 187 -43.59 -16.14 -12.00
N LEU A 188 -43.76 -17.43 -11.65
CA LEU A 188 -43.15 -18.55 -12.39
C LEU A 188 -43.58 -18.62 -13.87
N SER A 189 -44.89 -18.47 -14.14
CA SER A 189 -45.41 -18.50 -15.52
C SER A 189 -44.80 -17.39 -16.40
N GLY A 190 -44.64 -16.19 -15.84
CA GLY A 190 -44.01 -15.07 -16.54
C GLY A 190 -42.52 -15.29 -16.79
N VAL A 191 -41.79 -15.87 -15.82
CA VAL A 191 -40.37 -16.20 -15.99
C VAL A 191 -40.17 -17.31 -17.02
N VAL A 192 -40.97 -18.37 -16.97
CA VAL A 192 -40.95 -19.47 -17.96
C VAL A 192 -41.24 -18.94 -19.36
N THR A 193 -42.27 -18.11 -19.53
CA THR A 193 -42.60 -17.51 -20.84
C THR A 193 -41.47 -16.65 -21.39
N LYS A 194 -40.80 -15.88 -20.53
CA LYS A 194 -39.68 -15.00 -20.93
C LYS A 194 -38.41 -15.78 -21.26
N MET A 195 -38.09 -16.84 -20.52
CA MET A 195 -36.89 -17.65 -20.72
C MET A 195 -37.05 -18.70 -21.82
N PHE A 196 -38.24 -19.30 -21.96
CA PHE A 196 -38.54 -20.37 -22.91
C PHE A 196 -39.42 -19.83 -24.04
N ARG A 197 -38.96 -18.76 -24.70
CA ARG A 197 -39.67 -18.16 -25.84
C ARG A 197 -39.95 -19.22 -26.91
N ALA A 198 -41.12 -19.17 -27.54
CA ALA A 198 -41.48 -20.07 -28.64
C ALA A 198 -40.62 -19.76 -29.88
N GLY A 199 -40.01 -20.81 -30.46
CA GLY A 199 -39.08 -20.73 -31.59
C GLY A 199 -37.79 -21.51 -31.31
N ALA A 200 -37.11 -21.98 -32.37
CA ALA A 200 -35.92 -22.83 -32.28
C ALA A 200 -34.72 -22.11 -31.65
N MET A 201 -34.69 -22.01 -30.32
CA MET A 201 -33.54 -21.57 -29.56
C MET A 201 -32.39 -22.56 -29.79
N THR A 202 -31.24 -22.02 -30.18
CA THR A 202 -30.00 -22.77 -30.41
C THR A 202 -28.90 -22.21 -29.50
N PRO A 203 -27.81 -22.95 -29.29
CA PRO A 203 -26.68 -22.41 -28.52
C PRO A 203 -26.13 -21.08 -29.09
N ALA A 204 -26.24 -20.87 -30.41
CA ALA A 204 -25.75 -19.67 -31.09
C ALA A 204 -26.59 -18.41 -30.79
N ASN A 205 -27.91 -18.53 -30.63
CA ASN A 205 -28.82 -17.38 -30.41
C ASN A 205 -29.33 -17.26 -28.96
N MET A 206 -28.95 -18.19 -28.07
CA MET A 206 -29.41 -18.26 -26.68
C MET A 206 -29.18 -16.94 -25.92
N LEU A 207 -28.00 -16.33 -26.04
CA LEU A 207 -27.68 -15.09 -25.32
C LEU A 207 -28.46 -13.90 -25.85
N ASP A 208 -28.70 -13.82 -27.16
CA ASP A 208 -29.48 -12.75 -27.77
C ASP A 208 -30.96 -12.84 -27.36
N LEU A 209 -31.53 -14.05 -27.39
CA LEU A 209 -32.93 -14.28 -27.02
C LEU A 209 -33.21 -14.03 -25.53
N LEU A 210 -32.19 -14.19 -24.68
CA LEU A 210 -32.24 -13.87 -23.25
C LEU A 210 -31.83 -12.42 -22.95
N ASP A 211 -31.50 -11.62 -23.98
CA ASP A 211 -31.05 -10.23 -23.87
C ASP A 211 -29.78 -10.05 -22.99
N LEU A 212 -28.83 -10.96 -23.19
CA LEU A 212 -27.56 -11.04 -22.46
C LEU A 212 -26.34 -10.68 -23.34
N ALA A 213 -26.55 -10.49 -24.64
CA ALA A 213 -25.49 -10.17 -25.58
C ALA A 213 -24.86 -8.79 -25.35
N ASN A 214 -25.67 -7.78 -24.97
CA ASN A 214 -25.19 -6.44 -24.63
C ASN A 214 -24.48 -6.44 -23.25
N PRO A 215 -23.20 -5.98 -23.17
CA PRO A 215 -22.45 -5.80 -21.93
C PRO A 215 -23.18 -5.00 -20.84
N ASP A 216 -23.94 -3.98 -21.24
CA ASP A 216 -24.57 -3.01 -20.34
C ASP A 216 -26.03 -3.36 -19.98
N SER A 217 -26.50 -4.55 -20.37
CA SER A 217 -27.89 -4.97 -20.11
C SER A 217 -28.16 -5.14 -18.62
N GLU A 218 -29.16 -4.42 -18.10
CA GLU A 218 -29.66 -4.56 -16.73
C GLU A 218 -30.17 -5.98 -16.45
N HIS A 219 -30.55 -6.73 -17.50
CA HIS A 219 -30.99 -8.12 -17.42
C HIS A 219 -29.89 -9.10 -16.99
N ARG A 220 -28.61 -8.72 -16.99
CA ARG A 220 -27.51 -9.60 -16.54
C ARG A 220 -27.53 -9.88 -15.05
N SER A 221 -27.89 -8.87 -14.25
CA SER A 221 -27.98 -8.93 -12.76
C SER A 221 -29.04 -9.91 -12.24
N LEU A 222 -29.88 -10.33 -13.17
CA LEU A 222 -31.16 -10.95 -12.97
C LEU A 222 -30.99 -12.50 -13.05
N TYR A 223 -29.99 -13.00 -13.79
CA TYR A 223 -29.70 -14.43 -13.95
C TYR A 223 -28.46 -14.88 -13.18
N GLN A 224 -28.39 -16.18 -12.90
CA GLN A 224 -27.19 -16.87 -12.46
C GLN A 224 -26.64 -17.74 -13.60
N TYR A 225 -25.33 -17.98 -13.60
CA TYR A 225 -24.63 -18.71 -14.64
C TYR A 225 -23.89 -19.90 -14.03
N GLU A 226 -24.06 -21.08 -14.63
CA GLU A 226 -23.35 -22.30 -14.23
C GLU A 226 -22.57 -22.83 -15.44
N LEU A 227 -21.36 -23.32 -15.19
CA LEU A 227 -20.54 -24.03 -16.17
C LEU A 227 -20.13 -25.36 -15.55
N GLU A 228 -20.45 -26.45 -16.24
CA GLU A 228 -20.27 -27.82 -15.75
C GLU A 228 -19.64 -28.70 -16.85
N ILE A 229 -18.84 -29.69 -16.46
CA ILE A 229 -18.38 -30.77 -17.35
C ILE A 229 -18.87 -32.09 -16.75
N GLU A 230 -19.73 -32.81 -17.47
CA GLU A 230 -20.34 -34.04 -17.00
C GLU A 230 -19.81 -35.25 -17.79
N HIS A 231 -19.47 -36.33 -17.10
CA HIS A 231 -19.12 -37.59 -17.76
C HIS A 231 -20.37 -38.39 -18.15
N LEU A 232 -20.43 -38.86 -19.39
CA LEU A 232 -21.51 -39.67 -19.95
C LEU A 232 -21.05 -41.14 -20.05
N PRO A 233 -21.46 -42.03 -19.14
CA PRO A 233 -20.87 -43.36 -18.98
C PRO A 233 -21.18 -44.41 -20.06
N GLY A 234 -21.99 -44.10 -21.08
CA GLY A 234 -22.45 -45.05 -22.10
C GLY A 234 -23.42 -46.10 -21.54
N GLY A 235 -24.28 -46.67 -22.39
CA GLY A 235 -25.37 -47.57 -21.97
C GLY A 235 -24.92 -48.97 -21.49
N ASP A 236 -23.64 -49.33 -21.67
CA ASP A 236 -23.09 -50.65 -21.33
C ASP A 236 -22.26 -50.68 -20.03
N GLY A 237 -22.14 -49.54 -19.34
CA GLY A 237 -21.40 -49.40 -18.09
C GLY A 237 -19.87 -49.45 -18.21
N LYS A 238 -19.32 -49.75 -19.40
CA LYS A 238 -17.87 -49.84 -19.65
C LYS A 238 -17.19 -48.48 -19.72
N GLY A 239 -17.93 -47.41 -20.03
CA GLY A 239 -17.39 -46.05 -20.12
C GLY A 239 -16.84 -45.51 -18.80
N ARG A 240 -17.38 -45.94 -17.64
CA ARG A 240 -16.87 -45.50 -16.32
C ARG A 240 -15.46 -45.99 -16.03
N ALA A 241 -15.12 -47.23 -16.40
CA ALA A 241 -13.81 -47.82 -16.16
C ALA A 241 -12.67 -47.12 -16.94
N ALA A 242 -13.02 -46.41 -18.02
CA ALA A 242 -12.07 -45.73 -18.90
C ALA A 242 -11.61 -44.36 -18.37
N VAL A 243 -12.41 -43.65 -17.56
CA VAL A 243 -12.10 -42.29 -17.08
C VAL A 243 -10.77 -42.25 -16.34
N ARG A 244 -9.89 -41.27 -16.62
CA ARG A 244 -8.61 -41.03 -15.91
C ARG A 244 -8.54 -39.63 -15.27
N PRO A 245 -7.81 -39.42 -14.16
CA PRO A 245 -7.61 -38.07 -13.60
C PRO A 245 -6.99 -37.08 -14.58
N SER A 246 -6.02 -37.53 -15.39
CA SER A 246 -5.39 -36.71 -16.42
C SER A 246 -6.37 -36.19 -17.46
N GLU A 247 -7.39 -36.98 -17.78
CA GLU A 247 -8.46 -36.60 -18.71
C GLU A 247 -9.32 -35.47 -18.13
N VAL A 248 -9.71 -35.58 -16.85
CA VAL A 248 -10.43 -34.53 -16.14
C VAL A 248 -9.62 -33.24 -16.10
N THR A 249 -8.33 -33.30 -15.76
CA THR A 249 -7.48 -32.10 -15.72
C THR A 249 -7.27 -31.48 -17.10
N THR A 250 -7.20 -32.30 -18.16
CA THR A 250 -7.06 -31.82 -19.54
C THR A 250 -8.30 -31.05 -19.99
N LEU A 251 -9.49 -31.63 -19.79
CA LEU A 251 -10.77 -31.00 -20.14
C LEU A 251 -11.00 -29.70 -19.37
N VAL A 252 -10.67 -29.70 -18.08
CA VAL A 252 -10.72 -28.48 -17.26
C VAL A 252 -9.77 -27.42 -17.81
N GLY A 253 -8.55 -27.79 -18.19
CA GLY A 253 -7.60 -26.88 -18.82
C GLY A 253 -8.12 -26.26 -20.12
N GLU A 254 -8.77 -27.04 -20.97
CA GLU A 254 -9.37 -26.54 -22.21
C GLU A 254 -10.49 -25.53 -21.96
N VAL A 255 -11.39 -25.81 -21.02
CA VAL A 255 -12.48 -24.90 -20.66
C VAL A 255 -11.95 -23.63 -19.99
N LEU A 256 -10.96 -23.73 -19.11
CA LEU A 256 -10.31 -22.58 -18.50
C LEU A 256 -9.63 -21.70 -19.55
N ARG A 257 -9.01 -22.29 -20.59
CA ARG A 257 -8.44 -21.54 -21.72
C ARG A 257 -9.50 -20.81 -22.54
N LEU A 258 -10.70 -21.39 -22.68
CA LEU A 258 -11.82 -20.67 -23.33
C LEU A 258 -12.34 -19.52 -22.47
N ALA A 259 -12.37 -19.69 -21.15
CA ALA A 259 -12.80 -18.65 -20.20
C ALA A 259 -11.80 -17.50 -20.09
N ASN A 260 -10.50 -17.81 -20.10
CA ASN A 260 -9.39 -16.86 -20.08
C ASN A 260 -8.25 -17.39 -20.99
N PRO A 261 -8.08 -16.84 -22.21
CA PRO A 261 -7.02 -17.26 -23.13
C PRO A 261 -5.60 -17.14 -22.56
N GLU A 262 -5.37 -16.21 -21.63
CA GLU A 262 -4.08 -15.97 -20.98
C GLU A 262 -3.82 -16.90 -19.78
N TYR A 263 -4.81 -17.71 -19.37
CA TYR A 263 -4.75 -18.58 -18.20
C TYR A 263 -3.50 -19.46 -18.17
N MET A 264 -3.12 -20.06 -19.30
CA MET A 264 -1.95 -20.93 -19.36
C MET A 264 -0.65 -20.17 -19.14
N LYS A 265 -0.55 -18.92 -19.61
CA LYS A 265 0.61 -18.05 -19.38
C LYS A 265 0.67 -17.61 -17.91
N GLU A 266 -0.47 -17.27 -17.31
CA GLU A 266 -0.54 -16.87 -15.90
C GLU A 266 -0.25 -18.05 -14.95
N ALA A 267 -0.72 -19.24 -15.29
CA ALA A 267 -0.41 -20.46 -14.55
C ALA A 267 1.09 -20.81 -14.64
N ALA A 268 1.69 -20.68 -15.84
CA ALA A 268 3.13 -20.85 -16.01
C ALA A 268 3.92 -19.81 -15.22
N TYR A 269 3.49 -18.54 -15.27
CA TYR A 269 4.08 -17.45 -14.50
C TYR A 269 4.05 -17.76 -12.99
N GLN A 270 2.90 -18.19 -12.45
CA GLN A 270 2.80 -18.53 -11.03
C GLN A 270 3.56 -19.77 -10.63
N ALA A 271 3.58 -20.81 -11.49
CA ALA A 271 4.38 -22.00 -11.22
C ALA A 271 5.86 -21.65 -11.11
N GLU A 272 6.36 -20.79 -12.00
CA GLU A 272 7.75 -20.33 -11.94
C GLU A 272 7.99 -19.38 -10.76
N LEU A 273 7.05 -18.49 -10.44
CA LEU A 273 7.16 -17.63 -9.27
C LEU A 273 7.23 -18.45 -7.98
N PHE A 274 6.39 -19.48 -7.85
CA PHE A 274 6.41 -20.40 -6.72
C PHE A 274 7.74 -21.17 -6.63
N HIS A 275 8.28 -21.60 -7.77
CA HIS A 275 9.60 -22.23 -7.83
C HIS A 275 10.68 -21.30 -7.27
N VAL A 276 10.78 -20.07 -7.77
CA VAL A 276 11.72 -19.07 -7.25
C VAL A 276 11.48 -18.82 -5.76
N ALA A 277 10.21 -18.67 -5.35
CA ALA A 277 9.84 -18.44 -3.96
C ALA A 277 10.32 -19.56 -3.02
N SER A 278 10.39 -20.80 -3.48
CA SER A 278 10.87 -21.93 -2.68
C SER A 278 12.34 -21.81 -2.24
N PHE A 279 13.16 -21.02 -2.95
CA PHE A 279 14.55 -20.75 -2.58
C PHE A 279 14.69 -19.67 -1.50
N VAL A 280 13.64 -18.86 -1.30
CA VAL A 280 13.73 -17.64 -0.49
C VAL A 280 12.73 -17.62 0.67
N VAL A 281 11.64 -18.38 0.58
CA VAL A 281 10.56 -18.40 1.58
C VAL A 281 10.61 -19.70 2.38
N GLU A 282 11.10 -19.63 3.61
CA GLU A 282 11.18 -20.80 4.49
C GLU A 282 9.83 -21.21 5.07
N ALA A 283 8.97 -20.24 5.42
CA ALA A 283 7.70 -20.50 6.10
C ALA A 283 6.66 -21.13 5.14
N PRO A 284 6.21 -22.39 5.37
CA PRO A 284 5.34 -23.11 4.41
C PRO A 284 4.00 -22.42 4.16
N GLY A 285 3.43 -21.79 5.19
CA GLY A 285 2.17 -21.05 5.06
C GLY A 285 2.29 -19.81 4.17
N ILE A 286 3.47 -19.16 4.17
CA ILE A 286 3.74 -18.00 3.31
C ILE A 286 4.08 -18.47 1.90
N LEU A 287 4.89 -19.52 1.76
CA LEU A 287 5.27 -20.10 0.48
C LEU A 287 4.05 -20.53 -0.34
N ARG A 288 3.07 -21.21 0.29
CA ARG A 288 1.82 -21.60 -0.37
C ARG A 288 1.03 -20.44 -0.96
N ARG A 289 1.18 -19.21 -0.43
CA ARG A 289 0.50 -18.04 -1.01
C ARG A 289 1.07 -17.66 -2.38
N PHE A 290 2.32 -17.99 -2.69
CA PHE A 290 2.89 -17.78 -4.03
C PHE A 290 2.39 -18.80 -5.07
N GLU A 291 1.75 -19.90 -4.65
CA GLU A 291 1.13 -20.85 -5.60
C GLU A 291 -0.07 -20.23 -6.34
N HIS A 292 -0.74 -19.25 -5.72
CA HIS A 292 -1.98 -18.71 -6.26
C HIS A 292 -2.16 -17.21 -6.00
N GLU A 293 -1.85 -16.70 -4.81
CA GLU A 293 -2.27 -15.36 -4.40
C GLU A 293 -1.23 -14.26 -4.63
N TRP A 294 0.04 -14.51 -4.30
CA TRP A 294 1.07 -13.47 -4.24
C TRP A 294 1.86 -13.40 -5.55
N GLY A 295 2.16 -12.17 -5.99
CA GLY A 295 2.95 -11.90 -7.18
C GLY A 295 4.40 -11.50 -6.88
N LEU A 296 5.18 -11.29 -7.94
CA LEU A 296 6.64 -11.03 -7.89
C LEU A 296 7.03 -9.90 -6.92
N LYS A 297 6.26 -8.80 -6.89
CA LYS A 297 6.52 -7.67 -5.99
C LYS A 297 6.56 -8.05 -4.51
N ARG A 298 5.84 -9.10 -4.08
CA ARG A 298 5.89 -9.58 -2.68
C ARG A 298 7.07 -10.50 -2.39
N LEU A 299 7.71 -11.05 -3.42
CA LEU A 299 8.86 -11.95 -3.28
C LEU A 299 10.18 -11.17 -3.17
N VAL A 300 10.34 -10.14 -3.99
CA VAL A 300 11.61 -9.41 -4.12
C VAL A 300 11.82 -8.34 -3.03
N PRO A 301 13.06 -8.07 -2.61
CA PRO A 301 13.39 -7.00 -1.65
C PRO A 301 12.86 -5.64 -2.12
N GLN A 302 12.17 -4.92 -1.24
CA GLN A 302 11.59 -3.62 -1.58
C GLN A 302 12.63 -2.51 -1.44
N VAL A 303 12.70 -1.64 -2.44
CA VAL A 303 13.60 -0.50 -2.45
C VAL A 303 12.95 0.70 -1.76
N GLN A 304 13.62 1.23 -0.74
CA GLN A 304 13.17 2.39 0.03
C GLN A 304 13.67 3.69 -0.62
N ALA A 305 12.81 4.72 -0.72
CA ALA A 305 13.28 6.03 -1.15
C ALA A 305 14.27 6.56 -0.10
N LEU A 306 15.43 7.06 -0.54
CA LEU A 306 16.42 7.66 0.34
C LEU A 306 16.11 9.14 0.49
N THR A 307 15.72 9.54 1.70
CA THR A 307 15.53 10.95 2.08
C THR A 307 16.80 11.51 2.72
N ARG A 308 16.91 12.85 2.77
CA ARG A 308 18.00 13.55 3.47
C ARG A 308 18.15 13.08 4.93
N ILE A 309 17.03 12.89 5.62
CA ILE A 309 17.00 12.47 7.03
C ILE A 309 17.52 11.04 7.22
N GLU A 310 17.10 10.10 6.38
CA GLU A 310 17.58 8.71 6.43
C GLU A 310 19.07 8.63 6.12
N TYR A 311 19.52 9.44 5.16
CA TYR A 311 20.93 9.50 4.81
C TYR A 311 21.82 10.04 5.94
N LYS A 312 21.29 10.90 6.82
CA LYS A 312 22.04 11.41 7.99
C LYS A 312 22.54 10.28 8.90
N SER A 313 21.79 9.20 9.06
CA SER A 313 22.22 8.03 9.84
C SER A 313 23.12 7.06 9.05
N LEU A 314 23.14 7.20 7.73
CA LEU A 314 23.91 6.34 6.83
C LEU A 314 25.28 6.93 6.49
N TYR A 315 25.43 8.26 6.53
CA TYR A 315 26.64 8.94 6.10
C TYR A 315 27.80 8.84 7.12
N PRO A 316 29.04 8.55 6.69
CA PRO A 316 29.41 8.12 5.34
C PRO A 316 28.96 6.66 5.09
N PRO A 317 28.49 6.30 3.88
CA PRO A 317 27.95 4.98 3.55
C PRO A 317 29.07 3.94 3.33
N THR A 318 30.08 3.92 4.19
CA THR A 318 31.22 2.99 4.08
C THR A 318 30.74 1.54 4.26
N GLY A 319 31.18 0.65 3.38
CA GLY A 319 30.78 -0.75 3.27
C GLY A 319 29.56 -1.00 2.37
N TYR A 320 28.83 0.03 1.94
CA TYR A 320 27.69 -0.14 1.04
C TYR A 320 28.11 -0.38 -0.40
N PHE A 321 27.20 -0.93 -1.20
CA PHE A 321 27.39 -1.09 -2.63
C PHE A 321 26.56 -0.09 -3.41
N LEU A 322 27.21 0.62 -4.32
CA LEU A 322 26.62 1.64 -5.18
C LEU A 322 26.34 1.07 -6.57
N LEU A 323 25.11 1.28 -7.03
CA LEU A 323 24.67 1.00 -8.40
C LEU A 323 23.95 2.24 -8.96
N ASP A 324 23.77 2.26 -10.27
CA ASP A 324 22.83 3.18 -10.90
C ASP A 324 21.38 2.68 -10.81
N LYS A 325 20.41 3.61 -10.83
CA LYS A 325 19.01 3.24 -10.99
C LYS A 325 18.68 3.24 -12.49
N ALA A 326 18.53 2.06 -13.09
CA ALA A 326 18.13 1.97 -14.48
C ALA A 326 16.61 2.22 -14.62
N ASP A 327 16.21 2.63 -15.81
CA ASP A 327 14.80 2.77 -16.19
C ASP A 327 14.32 1.52 -16.95
N GLY A 328 14.38 0.37 -16.26
CA GLY A 328 13.99 -0.95 -16.80
C GLY A 328 12.85 -1.60 -16.00
N VAL A 329 12.36 -2.73 -16.50
CA VAL A 329 11.36 -3.56 -15.78
C VAL A 329 12.09 -4.53 -14.87
N ARG A 330 11.84 -4.49 -13.56
CA ARG A 330 12.45 -5.46 -12.63
C ARG A 330 12.04 -6.89 -13.01
N ALA A 331 13.00 -7.80 -13.04
CA ALA A 331 12.81 -9.16 -13.51
C ALA A 331 13.65 -10.19 -12.74
N ILE A 332 13.12 -11.40 -12.59
CA ILE A 332 13.87 -12.57 -12.10
C ILE A 332 14.12 -13.53 -13.26
N ALA A 333 15.37 -13.89 -13.49
CA ALA A 333 15.73 -14.93 -14.45
C ALA A 333 15.97 -16.26 -13.73
N SER A 334 15.44 -17.35 -14.26
CA SER A 334 15.51 -18.70 -13.71
C SER A 334 15.85 -19.70 -14.81
N VAL A 335 17.02 -20.33 -14.69
CA VAL A 335 17.48 -21.42 -15.57
C VAL A 335 17.29 -22.75 -14.84
N ARG A 336 16.52 -23.66 -15.42
CA ARG A 336 16.34 -25.03 -14.93
C ARG A 336 15.74 -25.93 -16.00
N ASP A 337 15.94 -27.24 -15.86
CA ASP A 337 15.28 -28.25 -16.69
C ASP A 337 15.49 -28.03 -18.20
N GLY A 338 16.64 -27.49 -18.63
CA GLY A 338 16.88 -27.21 -20.06
C GLY A 338 16.31 -25.90 -20.58
N GLY A 339 15.61 -25.11 -19.74
CA GLY A 339 14.93 -23.87 -20.12
C GLY A 339 15.38 -22.67 -19.30
N LEU A 340 15.24 -21.48 -19.89
CA LEU A 340 15.38 -20.18 -19.25
C LEU A 340 14.01 -19.50 -19.20
N ARG A 341 13.61 -19.05 -18.02
CA ARG A 341 12.37 -18.31 -17.77
C ARG A 341 12.70 -16.96 -17.14
N ILE A 342 12.14 -15.89 -17.66
CA ILE A 342 12.30 -14.53 -17.10
C ILE A 342 10.93 -14.04 -16.65
N LEU A 343 10.77 -13.86 -15.34
CA LEU A 343 9.60 -13.30 -14.68
C LEU A 343 9.71 -11.78 -14.62
N ALA A 344 8.99 -11.06 -15.47
CA ALA A 344 8.96 -9.60 -15.52
C ALA A 344 7.52 -9.06 -15.44
N ASP A 345 7.14 -8.11 -16.30
CA ASP A 345 5.76 -7.75 -16.58
C ASP A 345 4.97 -8.92 -17.18
N ASP A 346 5.64 -9.73 -17.99
CA ASP A 346 5.20 -11.02 -18.53
C ASP A 346 6.22 -12.14 -18.24
N LEU A 347 5.83 -13.39 -18.50
CA LEU A 347 6.75 -14.53 -18.52
C LEU A 347 7.38 -14.67 -19.92
N LEU A 348 8.71 -14.58 -20.00
CA LEU A 348 9.47 -14.88 -21.21
C LEU A 348 10.13 -16.25 -21.08
N GLU A 349 10.00 -17.11 -22.10
CA GLU A 349 10.57 -18.46 -22.09
C GLU A 349 11.54 -18.66 -23.26
N PHE A 350 12.69 -19.25 -22.96
CA PHE A 350 13.74 -19.60 -23.91
C PHE A 350 14.18 -21.04 -23.68
N HIS A 351 14.53 -21.72 -24.76
CA HIS A 351 15.00 -23.11 -24.73
C HIS A 351 16.44 -23.15 -25.19
N ALA A 352 17.27 -24.00 -24.57
CA ALA A 352 18.66 -24.10 -24.95
C ALA A 352 18.77 -24.63 -26.41
N PRO A 353 19.72 -24.13 -27.23
CA PRO A 353 19.96 -24.65 -28.56
C PRO A 353 20.22 -26.16 -28.49
N GLY A 354 19.31 -26.96 -29.06
CA GLY A 354 19.41 -28.41 -29.04
C GLY A 354 18.78 -29.12 -27.84
N TYR A 355 18.00 -28.46 -26.97
CA TYR A 355 17.17 -29.11 -25.94
C TYR A 355 15.68 -28.85 -26.25
N GLY A 356 14.99 -29.85 -26.79
CA GLY A 356 13.56 -29.85 -27.08
C GLY A 356 13.01 -31.28 -27.11
N PRO A 357 11.67 -31.47 -27.17
CA PRO A 357 11.09 -32.82 -27.18
C PRO A 357 11.59 -33.72 -28.32
N ASP A 358 12.06 -33.11 -29.42
CA ASP A 358 12.62 -33.80 -30.59
C ASP A 358 14.16 -33.83 -30.62
N SER A 359 14.86 -33.30 -29.61
CA SER A 359 16.32 -33.25 -29.61
C SER A 359 16.94 -34.57 -29.12
N LYS A 360 17.68 -35.25 -29.99
CA LYS A 360 18.57 -36.36 -29.62
C LYS A 360 19.83 -35.82 -28.93
N VAL A 361 19.74 -35.36 -27.69
CA VAL A 361 20.93 -34.98 -26.91
C VAL A 361 21.56 -36.20 -26.27
N GLY A 362 22.82 -36.44 -26.63
CA GLY A 362 23.65 -37.46 -26.01
C GLY A 362 25.07 -37.61 -26.58
N LYS A 363 25.58 -36.73 -27.47
CA LYS A 363 26.93 -36.91 -28.03
C LYS A 363 27.86 -35.70 -28.11
N ASP A 364 27.38 -34.45 -28.16
CA ASP A 364 28.28 -33.30 -28.43
C ASP A 364 28.29 -32.17 -27.37
N CYS A 365 27.57 -32.30 -26.25
CA CYS A 365 27.65 -31.34 -25.14
C CYS A 365 28.61 -31.83 -24.06
N SER A 366 29.47 -30.95 -23.54
CA SER A 366 30.35 -31.35 -22.42
C SER A 366 29.52 -31.66 -21.16
N PRO A 367 29.93 -32.63 -20.32
CA PRO A 367 29.22 -32.95 -19.07
C PRO A 367 29.03 -31.75 -18.13
N SER A 368 29.96 -30.79 -18.17
CA SER A 368 29.89 -29.53 -17.42
C SER A 368 28.81 -28.58 -17.92
N GLU A 369 28.49 -28.57 -19.22
CA GLU A 369 27.44 -27.71 -19.78
C GLU A 369 26.06 -28.30 -19.51
N ALA A 370 25.88 -29.61 -19.63
CA ALA A 370 24.62 -30.28 -19.31
C ALA A 370 24.22 -30.11 -17.83
N SER A 371 25.18 -30.18 -16.90
CA SER A 371 24.93 -29.96 -15.47
C SER A 371 24.56 -28.50 -15.13
N ARG A 372 25.07 -27.51 -15.88
CA ARG A 372 24.79 -26.08 -15.65
C ARG A 372 23.38 -25.67 -16.07
N VAL A 373 22.80 -26.38 -17.04
CA VAL A 373 21.46 -26.12 -17.59
C VAL A 373 20.38 -26.97 -16.88
N ALA A 374 20.78 -28.10 -16.28
CA ALA A 374 19.89 -28.93 -15.46
C ALA A 374 19.64 -28.35 -14.06
N ASN A 375 20.64 -27.72 -13.44
CA ASN A 375 20.54 -27.22 -12.07
C ASN A 375 20.09 -25.75 -12.01
N ALA A 376 19.29 -25.42 -10.99
CA ALA A 376 18.68 -24.09 -10.84
C ALA A 376 19.72 -22.96 -10.73
N THR A 377 19.65 -21.97 -11.63
CA THR A 377 20.36 -20.69 -11.51
C THR A 377 19.35 -19.56 -11.55
N ILE A 378 19.31 -18.73 -10.51
CA ILE A 378 18.25 -17.73 -10.29
C ILE A 378 18.89 -16.37 -9.99
N LEU A 379 18.62 -15.36 -10.83
CA LEU A 379 19.16 -14.00 -10.71
C LEU A 379 18.05 -12.95 -10.55
N ASP A 380 18.34 -11.88 -9.80
CA ASP A 380 17.54 -10.66 -9.76
C ASP A 380 18.20 -9.56 -10.59
N GLY A 381 17.39 -8.88 -11.38
CA GLY A 381 17.87 -7.95 -12.40
C GLY A 381 16.81 -7.00 -12.92
N GLU A 382 17.21 -6.23 -13.91
CA GLU A 382 16.35 -5.32 -14.68
C GLU A 382 16.40 -5.69 -16.16
N LEU A 383 15.23 -5.82 -16.78
CA LEU A 383 15.08 -6.02 -18.20
C LEU A 383 14.94 -4.68 -18.90
N VAL A 384 15.92 -4.36 -19.76
CA VAL A 384 15.93 -3.14 -20.57
C VAL A 384 15.66 -3.52 -22.02
N ARG A 385 14.59 -2.98 -22.60
CA ARG A 385 14.24 -3.21 -24.02
C ARG A 385 14.93 -2.17 -24.90
N LYS A 386 15.51 -2.59 -26.02
CA LYS A 386 16.08 -1.69 -27.03
C LYS A 386 14.94 -1.06 -27.85
N THR A 387 15.11 0.21 -28.21
CA THR A 387 14.16 1.04 -28.95
C THR A 387 13.77 0.52 -30.34
N ASP A 388 14.55 -0.41 -30.90
CA ASP A 388 14.64 -0.64 -32.35
C ASP A 388 14.23 -2.06 -32.80
N GLY A 389 13.56 -2.86 -31.94
CA GLY A 389 12.87 -4.07 -32.42
C GLY A 389 12.83 -5.28 -31.48
N GLY A 390 12.32 -5.14 -30.26
CA GLY A 390 11.96 -6.28 -29.39
C GLY A 390 13.13 -7.00 -28.70
N ALA A 391 14.37 -6.75 -29.12
CA ALA A 391 15.56 -7.22 -28.40
C ALA A 391 15.68 -6.54 -27.03
N PHE A 392 16.04 -7.32 -26.01
CA PHE A 392 16.25 -6.83 -24.65
C PHE A 392 17.61 -7.27 -24.10
N THR A 393 18.02 -6.65 -23.00
CA THR A 393 19.18 -7.06 -22.22
C THR A 393 18.79 -7.17 -20.75
N PHE A 394 19.15 -8.28 -20.12
CA PHE A 394 18.94 -8.53 -18.69
C PHE A 394 20.18 -8.07 -17.92
N TYR A 395 20.01 -7.03 -17.09
CA TYR A 395 21.07 -6.49 -16.23
C TYR A 395 20.92 -7.04 -14.82
N ALA A 396 21.75 -8.03 -14.47
CA ALA A 396 21.73 -8.68 -13.16
C ALA A 396 22.41 -7.82 -12.10
N PHE A 397 21.82 -7.74 -10.90
CA PHE A 397 22.41 -7.03 -9.76
C PHE A 397 22.41 -7.85 -8.46
N ASP A 398 21.68 -8.97 -8.38
CA ASP A 398 21.77 -9.91 -7.26
C ASP A 398 21.48 -11.34 -7.75
N VAL A 399 21.75 -12.34 -6.91
CA VAL A 399 21.62 -13.76 -7.24
C VAL A 399 21.09 -14.55 -6.06
N ILE A 400 20.14 -15.44 -6.33
CA ILE A 400 19.47 -16.29 -5.34
C ILE A 400 20.10 -17.68 -5.34
N ALA A 401 20.38 -18.24 -6.52
CA ALA A 401 20.95 -19.57 -6.66
C ALA A 401 21.87 -19.67 -7.88
N VAL A 402 22.91 -20.49 -7.78
CA VAL A 402 23.87 -20.75 -8.87
C VAL A 402 24.11 -22.25 -8.99
N PHE A 403 23.75 -22.84 -10.13
CA PHE A 403 23.92 -24.26 -10.41
C PHE A 403 23.40 -25.21 -9.31
N GLY A 404 22.28 -24.85 -8.68
CA GLY A 404 21.62 -25.60 -7.61
C GLY A 404 22.07 -25.23 -6.19
N GLU A 405 23.17 -24.48 -6.04
CA GLU A 405 23.59 -23.92 -4.76
C GLU A 405 22.70 -22.70 -4.44
N ASN A 406 21.93 -22.78 -3.35
CA ASN A 406 21.13 -21.65 -2.86
C ASN A 406 22.01 -20.72 -2.03
N VAL A 407 22.27 -19.51 -2.54
CA VAL A 407 23.11 -18.48 -1.91
C VAL A 407 22.28 -17.35 -1.29
N ALA A 408 20.95 -17.45 -1.29
CA ALA A 408 20.06 -16.40 -0.80
C ALA A 408 20.26 -16.06 0.70
N ALA A 409 20.78 -16.99 1.49
CA ALA A 409 21.08 -16.79 2.91
C ALA A 409 22.43 -16.10 3.17
N GLU A 410 23.29 -15.97 2.14
CA GLU A 410 24.59 -15.32 2.27
C GLU A 410 24.48 -13.80 2.26
N GLY A 411 25.52 -13.09 2.70
CA GLY A 411 25.63 -11.63 2.59
C GLY A 411 25.74 -11.15 1.14
N TYR A 412 25.28 -9.93 0.86
CA TYR A 412 25.22 -9.36 -0.49
C TYR A 412 26.57 -9.39 -1.22
N GLU A 413 27.68 -9.11 -0.52
CA GLU A 413 29.04 -9.16 -1.07
C GLU A 413 29.43 -10.53 -1.63
N LYS A 414 28.97 -11.62 -1.00
CA LYS A 414 29.22 -12.98 -1.48
C LYS A 414 28.33 -13.30 -2.67
N ARG A 415 27.05 -12.90 -2.63
CA ARG A 415 26.12 -13.10 -3.75
C ARG A 415 26.60 -12.37 -5.00
N VAL A 416 26.96 -11.09 -4.89
CA VAL A 416 27.49 -10.29 -6.01
C VAL A 416 28.74 -10.92 -6.64
N SER A 417 29.62 -11.54 -5.85
CA SER A 417 30.80 -12.23 -6.39
C SER A 417 30.48 -13.40 -7.33
N ARG A 418 29.25 -13.93 -7.29
CA ARG A 418 28.77 -15.02 -8.14
C ARG A 418 28.06 -14.55 -9.41
N LEU A 419 27.80 -13.24 -9.56
CA LEU A 419 26.96 -12.70 -10.64
C LEU A 419 27.48 -13.01 -12.04
N GLU A 420 28.77 -12.84 -12.30
CA GLU A 420 29.31 -13.05 -13.65
C GLU A 420 29.17 -14.51 -14.11
N VAL A 421 29.37 -15.46 -13.18
CA VAL A 421 29.17 -16.90 -13.42
C VAL A 421 27.70 -17.19 -13.72
N ALA A 422 26.78 -16.60 -12.94
CA ALA A 422 25.35 -16.79 -13.11
C ALA A 422 24.82 -16.15 -14.42
N VAL A 423 25.30 -14.96 -14.79
CA VAL A 423 24.98 -14.30 -16.06
C VAL A 423 25.46 -15.12 -17.25
N GLY A 424 26.61 -15.79 -17.14
CA GLY A 424 27.08 -16.73 -18.15
C GLY A 424 26.07 -17.85 -18.47
N ALA A 425 25.28 -18.29 -17.48
CA ALA A 425 24.24 -19.29 -17.69
C ALA A 425 23.08 -18.78 -18.56
N LEU A 426 22.74 -17.49 -18.48
CA LEU A 426 21.70 -16.87 -19.31
C LEU A 426 22.18 -16.69 -20.76
N ARG A 427 23.44 -16.28 -20.95
CA ARG A 427 24.04 -16.07 -22.28
C ARG A 427 24.03 -17.36 -23.12
N ALA A 428 24.09 -18.53 -22.48
CA ALA A 428 24.00 -19.83 -23.15
C ALA A 428 22.67 -20.06 -23.92
N PHE A 429 21.62 -19.28 -23.61
CA PHE A 429 20.33 -19.32 -24.29
C PHE A 429 20.19 -18.28 -25.41
N GLY A 430 21.28 -17.59 -25.77
CA GLY A 430 21.25 -16.53 -26.79
C GLY A 430 20.58 -15.23 -26.33
N VAL A 431 20.33 -15.08 -25.02
CA VAL A 431 19.77 -13.87 -24.42
C VAL A 431 20.90 -12.89 -24.08
N GLY A 432 20.71 -11.61 -24.39
CA GLY A 432 21.60 -10.55 -23.92
C GLY A 432 21.53 -10.43 -22.40
N ALA A 433 22.62 -10.70 -21.70
CA ALA A 433 22.68 -10.61 -20.25
C ALA A 433 24.04 -10.06 -19.79
N GLU A 434 24.01 -9.12 -18.83
CA GLU A 434 25.19 -8.43 -18.32
C GLU A 434 25.06 -8.20 -16.80
N VAL A 435 26.20 -8.10 -16.11
CA VAL A 435 26.22 -7.66 -14.71
C VAL A 435 26.14 -6.15 -14.70
N LYS A 436 25.26 -5.61 -13.85
CA LYS A 436 25.11 -4.18 -13.68
C LYS A 436 26.39 -3.56 -13.05
N PRO A 437 26.77 -2.33 -13.41
CA PRO A 437 27.87 -1.64 -12.74
C PRO A 437 27.68 -1.57 -11.22
N ILE A 438 28.63 -2.12 -10.46
CA ILE A 438 28.63 -2.15 -8.99
C ILE A 438 29.96 -1.59 -8.48
N VAL A 439 29.90 -0.65 -7.54
CA VAL A 439 31.06 -0.10 -6.83
C VAL A 439 30.90 -0.36 -5.33
N HIS A 440 31.88 -1.02 -4.71
CA HIS A 440 31.93 -1.15 -3.25
C HIS A 440 32.51 0.12 -2.64
N LEU A 441 31.74 0.77 -1.77
CA LEU A 441 32.13 2.02 -1.11
C LEU A 441 33.03 1.72 0.07
N THR A 442 34.29 2.06 -0.03
CA THR A 442 35.30 1.81 1.02
C THR A 442 35.82 3.09 1.66
N ALA A 443 35.56 4.24 1.03
CA ALA A 443 35.98 5.54 1.54
C ALA A 443 35.03 6.05 2.64
N SER A 444 35.58 6.84 3.56
CA SER A 444 34.84 7.67 4.51
C SER A 444 35.06 9.16 4.29
N GLU A 445 36.18 9.54 3.65
CA GLU A 445 36.52 10.92 3.36
C GLU A 445 35.74 11.45 2.15
N PRO A 446 35.17 12.68 2.20
CA PRO A 446 34.31 13.21 1.13
C PRO A 446 34.93 13.19 -0.27
N SER A 447 36.22 13.55 -0.37
CA SER A 447 36.93 13.65 -1.65
C SER A 447 37.14 12.28 -2.31
N GLU A 448 37.46 11.25 -1.52
CA GLU A 448 37.61 9.87 -1.98
C GLU A 448 36.25 9.22 -2.29
N LEU A 449 35.25 9.48 -1.44
CA LEU A 449 33.90 8.99 -1.65
C LEU A 449 33.30 9.54 -2.94
N LYS A 450 33.56 10.82 -3.25
CA LYS A 450 33.20 11.44 -4.54
C LYS A 450 33.76 10.68 -5.73
N VAL A 451 35.03 10.23 -5.67
CA VAL A 451 35.65 9.44 -6.74
C VAL A 451 34.92 8.11 -6.93
N GLN A 452 34.50 7.44 -5.84
CA GLN A 452 33.72 6.20 -5.92
C GLN A 452 32.32 6.43 -6.50
N PHE A 453 31.63 7.51 -6.11
CA PHE A 453 30.31 7.87 -6.65
C PHE A 453 30.33 8.27 -8.13
N LEU A 454 31.42 8.91 -8.56
CA LEU A 454 31.64 9.35 -9.94
C LEU A 454 32.51 8.37 -10.73
N SER A 455 32.60 7.12 -10.29
CA SER A 455 33.40 6.08 -10.93
C SER A 455 33.13 6.01 -12.45
N PRO A 456 34.16 5.91 -13.31
CA PRO A 456 34.00 5.83 -14.76
C PRO A 456 33.10 4.68 -15.24
N VAL A 457 32.92 3.64 -14.42
CA VAL A 457 31.99 2.53 -14.69
C VAL A 457 30.55 3.02 -14.93
N PHE A 458 30.21 4.20 -14.42
CA PHE A 458 28.91 4.82 -14.57
C PHE A 458 28.81 5.83 -15.74
N ALA A 459 29.90 6.06 -16.50
CA ALA A 459 29.99 7.12 -17.51
C ALA A 459 29.34 6.74 -18.85
N SER A 460 29.43 5.49 -19.29
CA SER A 460 28.79 4.98 -20.50
C SER A 460 27.68 4.00 -20.13
N ARG A 461 26.42 4.43 -20.28
CA ARG A 461 25.27 3.59 -19.95
C ARG A 461 24.51 3.24 -21.23
N PRO A 462 24.16 1.95 -21.45
CA PRO A 462 23.32 1.54 -22.57
C PRO A 462 21.83 1.82 -22.34
N TYR A 463 21.47 2.42 -21.19
CA TYR A 463 20.10 2.69 -20.77
C TYR A 463 19.98 4.04 -20.04
N GLY A 464 18.76 4.58 -20.00
CA GLY A 464 18.42 5.76 -19.22
C GLY A 464 18.50 5.48 -17.72
N THR A 465 18.91 6.48 -16.95
CA THR A 465 18.99 6.38 -15.49
C THR A 465 18.46 7.62 -14.82
N ASP A 466 17.77 7.44 -13.69
CA ASP A 466 17.05 8.49 -12.98
C ASP A 466 17.52 8.63 -11.51
N GLY A 467 18.60 7.95 -11.12
CA GLY A 467 19.10 7.98 -9.75
C GLY A 467 20.25 7.02 -9.44
N ARG A 468 20.47 6.80 -8.13
CA ARG A 468 21.46 5.87 -7.55
C ARG A 468 20.76 4.85 -6.66
N ILE A 469 21.38 3.68 -6.53
CA ILE A 469 20.96 2.63 -5.60
C ILE A 469 22.10 2.37 -4.62
N LEU A 470 21.78 2.34 -3.32
CA LEU A 470 22.68 1.90 -2.25
C LEU A 470 22.16 0.60 -1.66
N VAL A 471 23.01 -0.43 -1.62
CA VAL A 471 22.67 -1.75 -1.09
C VAL A 471 23.48 -2.03 0.16
N GLU A 472 22.80 -2.46 1.23
CA GLU A 472 23.41 -2.81 2.51
C GLU A 472 24.22 -4.13 2.40
N PRO A 473 25.45 -4.18 2.95
CA PRO A 473 26.25 -5.41 2.96
C PRO A 473 25.77 -6.43 4.01
N GLY A 474 26.23 -7.68 3.90
CA GLY A 474 26.18 -8.69 4.96
C GLY A 474 24.81 -9.30 5.27
N LYS A 475 23.72 -8.79 4.70
CA LYS A 475 22.36 -9.31 4.92
C LYS A 475 21.98 -10.40 3.90
N PRO A 476 21.17 -11.40 4.30
CA PRO A 476 20.48 -12.31 3.38
C PRO A 476 19.64 -11.56 2.35
N TYR A 477 19.34 -12.19 1.22
CA TYR A 477 18.63 -11.58 0.08
C TYR A 477 17.35 -10.84 0.50
N ARG A 478 16.47 -11.47 1.28
CA ARG A 478 15.19 -10.86 1.70
C ARG A 478 15.32 -9.69 2.65
N ASP A 479 16.37 -9.72 3.45
CA ASP A 479 16.60 -8.75 4.52
C ASP A 479 17.59 -7.67 4.08
N THR A 480 18.08 -7.73 2.84
CA THR A 480 18.99 -6.75 2.26
C THR A 480 18.25 -5.43 2.08
N LEU A 481 18.59 -4.43 2.88
CA LEU A 481 18.05 -3.09 2.73
C LEU A 481 18.65 -2.43 1.49
N THR A 482 17.77 -1.93 0.64
CA THR A 482 18.15 -1.21 -0.58
C THR A 482 17.50 0.16 -0.58
N TYR A 483 18.30 1.19 -0.80
CA TYR A 483 17.87 2.57 -0.87
C TYR A 483 17.98 3.09 -2.30
N LYS A 484 16.98 3.85 -2.77
CA LYS A 484 17.04 4.59 -4.04
C LYS A 484 17.15 6.08 -3.76
N TRP A 485 18.21 6.69 -4.25
CA TRP A 485 18.30 8.13 -4.38
C TRP A 485 17.81 8.54 -5.77
N LYS A 486 16.95 9.56 -5.84
CA LYS A 486 16.57 10.22 -7.09
C LYS A 486 16.79 11.71 -6.93
N SER A 487 17.16 12.38 -8.03
CA SER A 487 17.16 13.83 -8.04
C SER A 487 15.74 14.37 -7.85
N ARG A 488 15.64 15.64 -7.47
CA ARG A 488 14.36 16.36 -7.36
C ARG A 488 13.51 16.22 -8.63
N TRP A 489 14.13 16.29 -9.81
CA TRP A 489 13.45 16.29 -11.11
C TRP A 489 12.93 14.91 -11.54
N ALA A 490 13.52 13.85 -10.99
CA ALA A 490 13.17 12.45 -11.21
C ALA A 490 12.28 11.87 -10.10
N THR A 491 12.07 12.63 -9.02
CA THR A 491 11.12 12.27 -7.96
C THR A 491 9.70 12.38 -8.53
N THR A 492 8.89 11.35 -8.34
CA THR A 492 7.52 11.27 -8.87
C THR A 492 6.61 10.57 -7.87
N ILE A 493 5.31 10.84 -7.97
CA ILE A 493 4.27 10.19 -7.19
C ILE A 493 3.21 9.66 -8.16
N ASP A 494 2.81 8.41 -7.96
CA ASP A 494 1.71 7.80 -8.69
C ASP A 494 0.39 8.09 -7.97
N CYS A 495 -0.56 8.70 -8.67
CA CYS A 495 -1.88 9.05 -8.14
C CYS A 495 -2.99 8.58 -9.08
N LEU A 496 -4.08 8.03 -8.54
CA LEU A 496 -5.33 7.86 -9.28
C LEU A 496 -6.02 9.21 -9.47
N ALA A 497 -6.20 9.66 -10.71
CA ALA A 497 -6.94 10.87 -11.02
C ALA A 497 -8.45 10.59 -11.13
N ARG A 498 -9.27 11.44 -10.53
CA ARG A 498 -10.73 11.40 -10.62
C ARG A 498 -11.31 12.80 -10.82
N ARG A 499 -12.22 12.94 -11.77
CA ARG A 499 -13.00 14.17 -11.93
C ARG A 499 -13.93 14.35 -10.73
N PRO A 500 -13.96 15.52 -10.05
CA PRO A 500 -14.92 15.78 -8.97
C PRO A 500 -16.36 15.56 -9.46
N PRO A 501 -17.27 15.04 -8.60
CA PRO A 501 -18.65 14.87 -9.00
C PRO A 501 -19.31 16.24 -9.23
N ALA A 502 -20.35 16.27 -10.07
CA ALA A 502 -21.09 17.49 -10.39
C ALA A 502 -21.70 18.17 -9.15
N SER A 503 -21.92 17.44 -8.06
CA SER A 503 -22.38 17.97 -6.76
C SER A 503 -21.35 18.84 -6.04
N VAL A 504 -20.06 18.70 -6.39
CA VAL A 504 -18.93 19.41 -5.77
C VAL A 504 -18.32 20.41 -6.74
N LEU A 505 -18.26 20.06 -8.03
CA LEU A 505 -17.68 20.90 -9.07
C LEU A 505 -18.44 22.22 -9.23
N GLY A 506 -17.72 23.33 -9.32
CA GLY A 506 -18.29 24.68 -9.42
C GLY A 506 -18.65 25.33 -8.08
N THR A 507 -18.48 24.62 -6.96
CA THR A 507 -18.52 25.23 -5.63
C THR A 507 -17.20 25.97 -5.36
N SER A 508 -17.24 27.08 -4.60
CA SER A 508 -16.10 27.96 -4.24
C SER A 508 -14.70 27.41 -4.57
N PHE A 509 -14.23 26.43 -3.80
CA PHE A 509 -12.86 25.93 -3.81
C PHE A 509 -12.58 24.84 -4.86
N TYR A 510 -13.61 24.39 -5.58
CA TYR A 510 -13.59 23.26 -6.50
C TYR A 510 -14.11 23.68 -7.87
N ALA A 511 -13.43 24.64 -8.49
CA ALA A 511 -13.75 25.12 -9.83
C ALA A 511 -12.63 24.80 -10.82
N ASP A 512 -13.00 24.73 -12.09
CA ASP A 512 -12.05 24.63 -13.18
C ASP A 512 -11.36 25.97 -13.40
N ASP A 513 -10.03 25.95 -13.53
CA ASP A 513 -9.30 27.15 -13.95
C ASP A 513 -9.51 27.37 -15.46
N PRO A 514 -9.40 28.63 -15.95
CA PRO A 514 -9.50 28.90 -17.39
C PRO A 514 -8.56 28.00 -18.22
N GLY A 515 -9.13 27.27 -19.18
CA GLY A 515 -8.39 26.35 -20.06
C GLY A 515 -7.94 25.03 -19.40
N HIS A 516 -8.40 24.73 -18.20
CA HIS A 516 -8.06 23.53 -17.44
C HIS A 516 -9.33 22.79 -16.97
N GLU A 517 -9.17 21.52 -16.60
CA GLU A 517 -10.17 20.71 -15.91
C GLU A 517 -9.59 20.26 -14.56
N LEU A 518 -10.36 20.46 -13.49
CA LEU A 518 -9.96 20.08 -12.14
C LEU A 518 -10.08 18.57 -11.93
N TYR A 519 -9.03 17.94 -11.42
CA TYR A 519 -9.01 16.55 -10.97
C TYR A 519 -8.62 16.45 -9.50
N PHE A 520 -9.21 15.48 -8.80
CA PHE A 520 -8.76 15.02 -7.50
C PHE A 520 -7.76 13.88 -7.67
N LEU A 521 -6.62 14.00 -7.00
CA LEU A 521 -5.56 12.99 -6.96
C LEU A 521 -5.71 12.12 -5.71
N PHE A 522 -5.85 10.82 -5.92
CA PHE A 522 -5.96 9.81 -4.87
C PHE A 522 -4.73 8.93 -4.81
N VAL A 523 -4.39 8.48 -3.62
CA VAL A 523 -3.39 7.46 -3.30
C VAL A 523 -4.08 6.33 -2.52
N GLY A 524 -3.43 5.19 -2.34
CA GLY A 524 -4.01 4.10 -1.55
C GLY A 524 -3.70 4.24 -0.06
N ILE A 525 -4.62 3.78 0.81
CA ILE A 525 -4.41 3.72 2.26
C ILE A 525 -5.18 2.55 2.86
N ASN A 526 -4.71 2.03 4.00
CA ASN A 526 -5.48 1.08 4.81
C ASN A 526 -6.31 1.78 5.91
N PRO A 527 -7.38 1.15 6.42
CA PRO A 527 -8.24 1.74 7.45
C PRO A 527 -7.50 2.13 8.74
N ASP A 528 -6.59 1.29 9.22
CA ASP A 528 -5.87 1.54 10.48
C ASP A 528 -5.02 2.82 10.41
N LEU A 529 -4.31 3.02 9.30
CA LEU A 529 -3.50 4.22 9.08
C LEU A 529 -4.37 5.45 8.85
N PHE A 530 -5.48 5.32 8.10
CA PHE A 530 -6.45 6.40 7.90
C PHE A 530 -6.97 6.94 9.24
N ASP A 531 -7.41 6.04 10.12
CA ASP A 531 -7.91 6.38 11.45
C ASP A 531 -6.79 6.92 12.36
N ALA A 532 -5.58 6.33 12.30
CA ALA A 532 -4.45 6.75 13.13
C ALA A 532 -3.93 8.15 12.79
N LEU A 533 -4.06 8.57 11.52
CA LEU A 533 -3.65 9.89 11.03
C LEU A 533 -4.74 10.96 11.18
N GLY A 534 -5.97 10.58 11.59
CA GLY A 534 -7.09 11.51 11.70
C GLY A 534 -7.44 12.14 10.36
N LEU A 535 -7.35 11.38 9.27
CA LEU A 535 -7.71 11.86 7.94
C LEU A 535 -9.22 11.91 7.79
N GLU A 536 -9.70 12.84 6.98
CA GLU A 536 -11.10 12.93 6.57
C GLU A 536 -11.21 12.69 5.07
N ARG A 537 -12.39 12.33 4.57
CA ARG A 537 -12.60 12.13 3.13
C ARG A 537 -13.04 13.45 2.50
N VAL A 538 -12.60 13.71 1.26
CA VAL A 538 -13.05 14.88 0.48
C VAL A 538 -14.56 14.91 0.25
N PRO A 539 -15.15 16.11 0.01
CA PRO A 539 -16.53 16.22 -0.44
C PRO A 539 -16.82 15.37 -1.68
N GLY A 540 -18.02 14.79 -1.77
CA GLY A 540 -18.42 13.95 -2.90
C GLY A 540 -17.74 12.58 -2.95
N TYR A 541 -16.92 12.20 -1.97
CA TYR A 541 -16.17 10.93 -1.98
C TYR A 541 -17.06 9.70 -2.21
N ARG A 542 -18.25 9.64 -1.61
CA ARG A 542 -19.17 8.49 -1.76
C ARG A 542 -19.72 8.34 -3.18
N GLU A 543 -19.81 9.43 -3.93
CA GLU A 543 -20.20 9.43 -5.34
C GLU A 543 -19.03 8.95 -6.21
N LEU A 544 -17.80 9.36 -5.86
CA LEU A 544 -16.59 8.91 -6.54
C LEU A 544 -16.30 7.42 -6.30
N PHE A 545 -16.54 6.93 -5.09
CA PHE A 545 -16.22 5.57 -4.63
C PHE A 545 -17.39 4.96 -3.84
N PRO A 546 -18.29 4.21 -4.50
CA PRO A 546 -19.43 3.58 -3.84
C PRO A 546 -19.03 2.47 -2.86
N SER A 547 -19.94 2.16 -1.93
CA SER A 547 -19.70 1.50 -0.63
C SER A 547 -18.87 0.21 -0.61
N ARG A 548 -18.84 -0.60 -1.68
CA ARG A 548 -18.00 -1.83 -1.72
C ARG A 548 -16.49 -1.55 -1.66
N LEU A 549 -16.04 -0.43 -2.22
CA LEU A 549 -14.63 0.01 -2.16
C LEU A 549 -14.28 0.62 -0.80
N ASN A 550 -15.28 1.19 -0.11
CA ASN A 550 -15.08 1.97 1.11
C ASN A 550 -14.93 1.12 2.38
N SER A 551 -15.27 -0.17 2.31
CA SER A 551 -15.11 -1.16 3.39
C SER A 551 -13.97 -2.15 3.16
N GLY A 552 -13.14 -1.91 2.14
CA GLY A 552 -11.98 -2.74 1.82
C GLY A 552 -10.83 -2.57 2.81
N SER A 553 -9.93 -3.55 2.87
CA SER A 553 -8.69 -3.45 3.67
C SER A 553 -7.67 -2.46 3.09
N TYR A 554 -7.91 -1.95 1.88
CA TYR A 554 -7.14 -0.93 1.19
C TYR A 554 -8.07 -0.16 0.26
N PHE A 555 -8.05 1.17 0.29
CA PHE A 555 -8.99 2.02 -0.46
C PHE A 555 -8.32 3.34 -0.90
N PRO A 556 -8.86 4.05 -1.91
CA PRO A 556 -8.30 5.31 -2.37
C PRO A 556 -8.64 6.44 -1.38
N ILE A 557 -7.68 7.28 -1.04
CA ILE A 557 -7.86 8.50 -0.24
C ILE A 557 -7.19 9.68 -0.95
N GLN A 558 -7.71 10.90 -0.81
CA GLN A 558 -7.08 12.05 -1.44
C GLN A 558 -5.65 12.21 -0.92
N PHE A 559 -4.73 12.61 -1.79
CA PHE A 559 -3.36 12.88 -1.39
C PHE A 559 -3.26 14.25 -0.70
N SER A 560 -3.58 14.29 0.60
CA SER A 560 -3.52 15.48 1.46
C SER A 560 -2.41 15.37 2.53
N PRO A 561 -1.13 15.46 2.14
CA PRO A 561 0.03 15.39 3.05
C PRO A 561 0.06 16.58 4.04
N SER A 562 0.72 16.39 5.18
CA SER A 562 0.79 17.36 6.28
C SER A 562 1.37 18.71 5.86
N GLY A 563 2.36 18.72 4.96
CA GLY A 563 2.99 19.95 4.45
C GLY A 563 2.25 20.61 3.29
N ALA A 564 1.28 19.93 2.66
CA ALA A 564 0.46 20.46 1.58
C ALA A 564 -0.91 19.78 1.52
N PRO A 565 -1.86 20.16 2.41
CA PRO A 565 -3.16 19.51 2.51
C PRO A 565 -3.99 19.54 1.23
N LEU A 566 -3.69 20.46 0.31
CA LEU A 566 -4.37 20.62 -0.98
C LEU A 566 -3.63 19.99 -2.16
N ALA A 567 -2.60 19.17 -1.90
CA ALA A 567 -1.85 18.50 -2.96
C ALA A 567 -2.70 17.55 -3.80
N TYR A 568 -3.92 17.22 -3.38
CA TYR A 568 -4.85 16.42 -4.16
C TYR A 568 -5.56 17.22 -5.27
N LEU A 569 -5.48 18.55 -5.29
CA LEU A 569 -6.07 19.37 -6.34
C LEU A 569 -5.09 19.46 -7.52
N TYR A 570 -5.56 19.08 -8.72
CA TYR A 570 -4.78 19.15 -9.94
C TYR A 570 -5.58 19.78 -11.08
N GLN A 571 -5.10 20.91 -11.60
CA GLN A 571 -5.67 21.56 -12.78
C GLN A 571 -4.98 20.99 -14.02
N HIS A 572 -5.67 20.09 -14.74
CA HIS A 572 -5.15 19.46 -15.94
C HIS A 572 -5.47 20.32 -17.17
N PRO A 573 -4.50 20.69 -18.01
CA PRO A 573 -4.77 21.55 -19.17
C PRO A 573 -5.64 20.81 -20.20
N VAL A 574 -6.65 21.49 -20.74
CA VAL A 574 -7.56 20.92 -21.77
C VAL A 574 -6.86 20.75 -23.11
N GLU A 575 -5.92 21.64 -23.41
CA GLU A 575 -5.04 21.53 -24.57
C GLU A 575 -3.65 21.07 -24.16
N ASP A 576 -3.02 20.24 -24.99
CA ASP A 576 -1.64 19.81 -24.75
C ASP A 576 -0.73 21.05 -24.73
N PRO A 577 -0.15 21.44 -23.56
CA PRO A 577 0.71 22.61 -23.48
C PRO A 577 2.03 22.42 -24.25
N ARG A 578 2.29 21.22 -24.80
CA ARG A 578 3.54 20.78 -25.41
C ARG A 578 3.47 20.65 -26.93
N LYS A 579 2.41 21.13 -27.59
CA LYS A 579 2.28 21.12 -29.07
C LYS A 579 3.51 21.69 -29.82
N ASN A 580 4.36 22.48 -29.16
CA ASN A 580 5.56 23.09 -29.74
C ASN A 580 6.92 22.61 -29.13
N THR A 581 6.93 21.63 -28.22
CA THR A 581 8.15 21.09 -27.60
C THR A 581 8.34 19.62 -27.96
N ARG A 582 9.39 19.31 -28.75
CA ARG A 582 9.71 17.93 -29.14
C ARG A 582 10.09 17.09 -27.90
N GLY A 583 9.45 15.93 -27.74
CA GLY A 583 10.05 14.80 -27.03
C GLY A 583 9.38 14.28 -25.74
N TRP A 584 8.10 14.58 -25.45
CA TRP A 584 7.40 14.01 -24.28
C TRP A 584 6.23 13.09 -24.67
N GLU A 585 6.46 11.78 -24.65
CA GLU A 585 5.43 10.74 -24.82
C GLU A 585 4.58 10.60 -23.55
N GLY A 586 3.25 10.47 -23.68
CA GLY A 586 2.39 10.02 -22.56
C GLY A 586 1.37 11.02 -21.95
N TRP A 587 1.13 12.19 -22.55
CA TRP A 587 -0.02 13.03 -22.18
C TRP A 587 -1.28 12.60 -22.92
N THR A 588 -2.40 12.73 -22.25
CA THR A 588 -3.72 12.52 -22.82
C THR A 588 -4.67 13.49 -22.16
N ARG A 589 -5.69 13.93 -22.91
CA ARG A 589 -6.72 14.84 -22.41
C ARG A 589 -7.57 14.21 -21.31
N ASP A 590 -7.94 12.94 -21.47
CA ASP A 590 -8.77 12.24 -20.49
C ASP A 590 -7.91 11.40 -19.56
N ILE A 591 -7.79 11.87 -18.33
CA ILE A 591 -7.10 11.19 -17.23
C ILE A 591 -8.06 10.62 -16.18
N ASP A 592 -9.39 10.71 -16.37
CA ASP A 592 -10.34 10.20 -15.36
C ASP A 592 -10.19 8.69 -15.19
N ARG A 593 -10.15 8.25 -13.92
CA ARG A 593 -9.99 6.84 -13.51
C ARG A 593 -8.67 6.20 -13.91
N LYS A 594 -7.68 7.01 -14.32
CA LYS A 594 -6.33 6.53 -14.67
C LYS A 594 -5.36 6.84 -13.53
N VAL A 595 -4.38 5.96 -13.34
CA VAL A 595 -3.22 6.31 -12.51
C VAL A 595 -2.26 7.12 -13.37
N ILE A 596 -1.89 8.29 -12.87
CA ILE A 596 -0.93 9.19 -13.48
C ILE A 596 0.29 9.30 -12.59
N GLU A 597 1.46 9.41 -13.23
CA GLU A 597 2.71 9.74 -12.55
C GLU A 597 2.87 11.26 -12.62
N VAL A 598 2.97 11.91 -11.46
CA VAL A 598 3.10 13.37 -11.34
C VAL A 598 4.39 13.75 -10.61
N ARG A 599 4.90 14.93 -10.93
CA ARG A 599 6.00 15.57 -10.21
C ARG A 599 5.69 17.02 -9.93
N CYS A 600 6.35 17.61 -8.95
CA CYS A 600 6.21 19.04 -8.72
C CYS A 600 7.01 19.84 -9.76
N ALA A 601 6.40 20.85 -10.37
CA ALA A 601 6.99 21.68 -11.42
C ALA A 601 7.89 22.83 -10.92
N GLY A 602 8.15 22.94 -9.59
CA GLY A 602 8.85 24.10 -9.02
C GLY A 602 9.71 23.80 -7.79
N SER A 603 9.97 24.84 -6.99
CA SER A 603 10.63 24.78 -5.69
C SER A 603 9.95 25.65 -4.62
N GLY A 604 10.26 25.37 -3.34
CA GLY A 604 9.69 26.10 -2.20
C GLY A 604 8.16 25.99 -2.13
N GLU A 605 7.49 27.14 -2.03
CA GLU A 605 6.03 27.23 -1.85
C GLU A 605 5.22 26.55 -2.96
N LYS A 606 5.79 26.45 -4.18
CA LYS A 606 5.15 25.78 -5.33
C LYS A 606 5.08 24.25 -5.19
N CYS A 607 5.86 23.68 -4.27
CA CYS A 607 5.91 22.25 -3.97
C CYS A 607 5.57 21.90 -2.52
N ILE A 608 5.49 22.90 -1.63
CA ILE A 608 5.28 22.71 -0.20
C ILE A 608 4.50 23.93 0.26
N GLY A 609 3.31 23.77 0.80
CA GLY A 609 2.49 24.90 1.18
C GLY A 609 1.03 24.50 1.22
N PHE A 610 0.24 25.30 1.92
CA PHE A 610 -1.18 24.97 2.12
C PHE A 610 -2.08 25.35 0.95
N GLY A 611 -1.50 25.90 -0.13
CA GLY A 611 -2.15 26.11 -1.43
C GLY A 611 -2.12 24.86 -2.32
N ALA A 612 -2.79 24.94 -3.48
CA ALA A 612 -2.71 23.90 -4.51
C ALA A 612 -1.27 23.85 -5.08
N LEU A 613 -0.77 22.63 -5.29
CA LEU A 613 0.59 22.44 -5.81
C LEU A 613 0.63 22.56 -7.33
N SER A 614 1.77 23.01 -7.85
CA SER A 614 2.03 23.05 -9.30
C SER A 614 2.45 21.67 -9.80
N TRP A 615 1.49 20.75 -9.94
CA TRP A 615 1.75 19.42 -10.48
C TRP A 615 2.01 19.45 -11.99
N GLN A 616 2.99 18.67 -12.42
CA GLN A 616 3.22 18.32 -13.81
C GLN A 616 3.01 16.82 -13.98
N ILE A 617 2.15 16.43 -14.92
CA ILE A 617 2.01 15.04 -15.35
C ILE A 617 3.28 14.60 -16.10
N VAL A 618 3.87 13.49 -15.69
CA VAL A 618 5.00 12.83 -16.35
C VAL A 618 4.46 11.87 -17.40
N ARG A 619 3.55 10.96 -17.01
CA ARG A 619 2.89 10.01 -17.91
C ARG A 619 1.64 9.41 -17.29
N VAL A 620 0.82 8.75 -18.10
CA VAL A 620 -0.21 7.81 -17.64
C VAL A 620 0.39 6.42 -17.42
N ARG A 621 0.08 5.78 -16.30
CA ARG A 621 0.58 4.44 -15.92
C ARG A 621 -0.32 3.33 -16.47
N GLU A 622 -0.29 3.13 -17.79
CA GLU A 622 -1.09 2.10 -18.46
C GLU A 622 -0.72 0.68 -17.98
N ASP A 623 0.54 0.48 -17.55
CA ASP A 623 1.06 -0.75 -16.92
C ASP A 623 0.29 -1.15 -15.65
N ARG A 624 -0.44 -0.21 -15.02
CA ARG A 624 -1.17 -0.42 -13.76
C ARG A 624 -2.66 -0.66 -13.94
N THR A 625 -3.17 -0.67 -15.18
CA THR A 625 -4.61 -0.78 -15.48
C THR A 625 -5.25 -2.04 -14.87
N ARG A 626 -4.52 -3.17 -14.87
CA ARG A 626 -5.00 -4.42 -14.28
C ARG A 626 -5.18 -4.32 -12.77
N GLU A 627 -4.20 -3.74 -12.07
CA GLU A 627 -4.20 -3.60 -10.60
C GLU A 627 -5.31 -2.65 -10.11
N ILE A 628 -5.67 -1.67 -10.94
CA ILE A 628 -6.83 -0.78 -10.71
C ILE A 628 -8.14 -1.56 -10.85
N LYS A 629 -8.29 -2.37 -11.91
CA LYS A 629 -9.49 -3.20 -12.13
C LYS A 629 -9.72 -4.19 -10.99
N THR A 630 -8.65 -4.75 -10.44
CA THR A 630 -8.72 -5.65 -9.28
C THR A 630 -8.86 -4.90 -7.94
N GLN A 631 -8.88 -3.56 -7.96
CA GLN A 631 -9.04 -2.69 -6.79
C GLN A 631 -7.93 -2.88 -5.74
N GLN A 632 -6.73 -3.26 -6.18
CA GLN A 632 -5.57 -3.53 -5.32
C GLN A 632 -4.54 -2.39 -5.36
N TYR A 633 -4.70 -1.43 -6.28
CA TYR A 633 -3.77 -0.31 -6.47
C TYR A 633 -4.52 0.96 -6.89
N PHE A 634 -4.19 2.07 -6.22
CA PHE A 634 -4.82 3.38 -6.43
C PHE A 634 -3.76 4.50 -6.58
N GLY A 635 -2.56 4.14 -7.02
CA GLY A 635 -1.35 4.96 -6.87
C GLY A 635 -0.48 4.48 -5.71
N ASN A 636 0.50 5.28 -5.31
CA ASN A 636 1.35 4.94 -4.16
C ASN A 636 0.54 4.75 -2.87
N ASP A 637 1.11 4.07 -1.88
CA ASP A 637 0.55 4.09 -0.52
C ASP A 637 0.74 5.50 0.09
N PHE A 638 -0.23 5.98 0.86
CA PHE A 638 -0.24 7.34 1.41
C PHE A 638 1.06 7.68 2.16
N ARG A 639 1.57 6.74 2.99
CA ARG A 639 2.82 6.94 3.72
C ARG A 639 3.98 7.11 2.75
N ILE A 640 4.05 6.25 1.74
CA ILE A 640 5.13 6.27 0.76
C ILE A 640 5.07 7.55 -0.08
N ALA A 641 3.88 7.98 -0.50
CA ALA A 641 3.67 9.21 -1.24
C ALA A 641 4.10 10.45 -0.43
N GLU A 642 3.69 10.55 0.84
CA GLU A 642 4.07 11.69 1.69
C GLU A 642 5.58 11.71 1.99
N LEU A 643 6.18 10.56 2.30
CA LEU A 643 7.62 10.50 2.54
C LEU A 643 8.43 10.80 1.27
N THR A 644 7.93 10.40 0.10
CA THR A 644 8.54 10.77 -1.19
C THR A 644 8.43 12.28 -1.44
N MET A 645 7.32 12.90 -1.04
CA MET A 645 7.13 14.35 -1.16
C MET A 645 8.13 15.15 -0.32
N LEU A 646 8.64 14.59 0.79
CA LEU A 646 9.65 15.28 1.61
C LEU A 646 10.94 15.61 0.84
N ASN A 647 11.26 14.89 -0.25
CA ASN A 647 12.39 15.23 -1.11
C ASN A 647 12.19 16.52 -1.91
N TYR A 648 10.95 17.03 -2.02
CA TYR A 648 10.70 18.37 -2.53
C TYR A 648 10.83 19.44 -1.46
N SER A 649 10.57 19.07 -0.19
CA SER A 649 10.61 19.98 0.97
C SER A 649 11.97 20.18 1.57
N ASP A 650 12.75 19.12 1.64
CA ASP A 650 14.11 19.12 2.13
C ASP A 650 15.01 18.49 1.06
N PRO A 651 15.38 19.26 0.01
CA PRO A 651 16.06 18.73 -1.16
C PRO A 651 17.33 17.97 -0.82
N PHE A 652 17.44 16.78 -1.39
CA PHE A 652 18.60 15.91 -1.23
C PHE A 652 19.34 15.79 -2.56
N GLU A 653 20.19 16.78 -2.85
CA GLU A 653 20.96 16.85 -4.10
C GLU A 653 22.09 15.81 -4.17
N GLU A 654 22.55 15.47 -5.38
CA GLU A 654 23.50 14.37 -5.63
C GLU A 654 24.80 14.55 -4.84
N TYR A 655 25.32 15.78 -4.76
CA TYR A 655 26.59 16.05 -4.10
C TYR A 655 26.59 15.76 -2.60
N HIS A 656 25.43 15.81 -1.95
CA HIS A 656 25.29 15.43 -0.54
C HIS A 656 25.61 13.94 -0.30
N LEU A 657 25.56 13.08 -1.33
CA LEU A 657 25.92 11.67 -1.23
C LEU A 657 27.42 11.44 -0.96
N TRP A 658 28.27 12.45 -1.15
CA TRP A 658 29.69 12.34 -0.81
C TRP A 658 30.20 13.50 0.04
N ASP A 659 29.65 14.71 -0.09
CA ASP A 659 30.02 15.86 0.75
C ASP A 659 29.43 15.75 2.17
N GLY A 660 28.43 14.87 2.34
CA GLY A 660 27.66 14.74 3.57
C GLY A 660 26.61 15.83 3.70
N LEU A 661 25.97 15.85 4.87
CA LEU A 661 24.90 16.79 5.19
C LEU A 661 25.44 17.82 6.17
N THR A 662 25.18 19.10 5.91
CA THR A 662 25.33 20.14 6.94
C THR A 662 24.47 19.77 8.14
N LEU A 663 25.09 19.71 9.31
CA LEU A 663 24.41 19.36 10.56
C LEU A 663 23.47 20.51 10.95
N GLY A 664 22.17 20.34 10.72
CA GLY A 664 21.16 21.29 11.24
C GLY A 664 21.18 21.39 12.77
N TYR A 665 20.50 22.39 13.33
CA TYR A 665 20.49 22.80 14.75
C TYR A 665 20.51 21.67 15.80
N PHE A 666 19.88 20.52 15.50
CA PHE A 666 19.91 19.32 16.33
C PHE A 666 20.91 18.28 15.79
N ALA A 667 22.20 18.58 15.92
CA ALA A 667 23.31 17.84 15.33
C ALA A 667 23.68 16.56 16.10
N ALA A 668 23.85 16.66 17.42
CA ALA A 668 24.42 15.60 18.27
C ALA A 668 23.38 14.94 19.20
N PRO A 669 23.57 13.65 19.56
CA PRO A 669 22.81 13.02 20.61
C PRO A 669 23.08 13.72 21.95
N LYS A 670 22.05 13.78 22.81
CA LYS A 670 22.17 14.39 24.14
C LYS A 670 23.05 13.51 25.03
N ALA A 671 24.03 14.11 25.70
CA ALA A 671 24.82 13.40 26.70
C ALA A 671 23.95 12.94 27.88
N ALA A 672 24.28 11.77 28.46
CA ALA A 672 23.50 11.17 29.54
C ALA A 672 23.41 12.06 30.80
N ILE A 673 24.39 12.95 31.00
CA ILE A 673 24.43 13.90 32.13
C ILE A 673 23.23 14.87 32.16
N TYR A 674 22.50 15.03 31.06
CA TYR A 674 21.32 15.90 30.96
C TYR A 674 19.99 15.13 31.09
N ALA A 675 20.01 13.82 31.32
CA ALA A 675 18.80 12.99 31.29
C ALA A 675 17.74 13.44 32.32
N ALA A 676 18.16 13.73 33.56
CA ALA A 676 17.25 14.17 34.63
C ALA A 676 16.67 15.57 34.35
N GLN A 677 17.53 16.53 33.99
CA GLN A 677 17.12 17.89 33.64
C GLN A 677 16.12 17.92 32.48
N THR A 678 16.38 17.15 31.41
CA THR A 678 15.51 17.10 30.23
C THR A 678 14.20 16.36 30.51
N ALA A 679 14.21 15.38 31.42
CA ALA A 679 13.00 14.72 31.90
C ALA A 679 12.11 15.66 32.74
N PHE A 680 12.71 16.53 33.56
CA PHE A 680 11.98 17.57 34.29
C PHE A 680 11.33 18.58 33.33
N THR A 681 12.10 19.12 32.39
CA THR A 681 11.58 20.04 31.36
C THR A 681 10.42 19.40 30.58
N SER A 682 10.58 18.12 30.25
CA SER A 682 9.54 17.30 29.60
C SER A 682 8.28 17.14 30.44
N PHE A 683 8.41 17.06 31.77
CA PHE A 683 7.29 16.97 32.70
C PHE A 683 6.50 18.28 32.76
N VAL A 684 7.17 19.43 32.89
CA VAL A 684 6.49 20.73 32.94
C VAL A 684 5.67 20.97 31.67
N LYS A 685 6.26 20.72 30.50
CA LYS A 685 5.55 20.83 29.21
C LYS A 685 4.37 19.85 29.10
N SER A 686 4.55 18.61 29.55
CA SER A 686 3.46 17.62 29.59
C SER A 686 2.32 18.06 30.50
N ARG A 687 2.61 18.60 31.68
CA ARG A 687 1.59 19.08 32.60
C ARG A 687 0.66 20.08 31.90
N ARG A 688 1.21 21.05 31.17
CA ARG A 688 0.42 22.05 30.45
C ARG A 688 -0.35 21.50 29.27
N ILE A 689 0.33 20.84 28.33
CA ILE A 689 -0.32 20.34 27.12
C ILE A 689 -1.39 19.30 27.46
N GLU A 690 -1.12 18.41 28.41
CA GLU A 690 -2.05 17.31 28.73
C GLU A 690 -3.21 17.73 29.65
N THR A 691 -3.02 18.77 30.48
CA THR A 691 -4.08 19.24 31.39
C THR A 691 -4.93 20.33 30.74
N ASP A 692 -4.28 21.35 30.17
CA ASP A 692 -4.95 22.58 29.74
C ASP A 692 -5.48 22.47 28.31
N LEU A 693 -4.83 21.64 27.46
CA LEU A 693 -5.22 21.45 26.05
C LEU A 693 -5.90 20.09 25.79
N SER A 694 -6.37 19.43 26.84
CA SER A 694 -7.07 18.15 26.74
C SER A 694 -8.29 18.28 25.81
N HIS A 695 -8.31 17.48 24.75
CA HIS A 695 -9.36 17.46 23.73
C HIS A 695 -9.59 18.77 22.96
N ALA A 696 -8.62 19.68 22.97
CA ALA A 696 -8.66 20.90 22.17
C ALA A 696 -8.93 20.57 20.68
N ALA A 697 -9.76 21.39 20.03
CA ALA A 697 -10.10 21.21 18.63
C ALA A 697 -8.92 21.60 17.74
N TRP A 698 -8.35 22.78 17.97
CA TRP A 698 -7.27 23.35 17.19
C TRP A 698 -6.19 23.92 18.10
N VAL A 699 -4.96 23.50 17.88
CA VAL A 699 -3.76 24.04 18.54
C VAL A 699 -2.76 24.46 17.49
N VAL A 700 -2.18 25.66 17.66
CA VAL A 700 -1.05 26.14 16.88
C VAL A 700 0.21 26.01 17.73
N ASP A 701 1.24 25.33 17.23
CA ASP A 701 2.57 25.27 17.87
C ASP A 701 3.54 26.10 17.02
N ALA A 702 4.00 27.22 17.59
CA ALA A 702 4.89 28.17 16.95
C ALA A 702 6.34 27.86 17.32
N ALA A 703 7.13 27.47 16.32
CA ALA A 703 8.47 26.87 16.42
C ALA A 703 8.43 25.43 16.97
N ILE A 704 7.66 24.56 16.31
CA ILE A 704 7.44 23.17 16.72
C ILE A 704 8.70 22.30 16.61
N GLY A 705 9.70 22.74 15.84
CA GLY A 705 10.94 22.03 15.56
C GLY A 705 10.70 20.63 15.02
N LYS A 706 11.45 19.66 15.57
CA LYS A 706 11.36 18.23 15.21
C LYS A 706 10.13 17.53 15.81
N GLY A 707 9.16 18.27 16.35
CA GLY A 707 7.98 17.68 16.97
C GLY A 707 8.27 16.93 18.27
N GLN A 708 9.17 17.43 19.12
CA GLN A 708 9.49 16.83 20.42
C GLN A 708 8.25 16.75 21.33
N ASP A 709 7.29 17.65 21.14
CA ASP A 709 6.02 17.70 21.88
C ASP A 709 4.86 17.04 21.12
N PHE A 710 5.08 16.50 19.91
CA PHE A 710 4.03 15.86 19.11
C PHE A 710 3.30 14.74 19.89
N GLY A 711 4.05 13.86 20.55
CA GLY A 711 3.47 12.80 21.39
C GLY A 711 2.62 13.32 22.55
N ARG A 712 2.88 14.52 23.07
CA ARG A 712 2.08 15.16 24.12
C ARG A 712 0.72 15.60 23.58
N TYR A 713 0.70 16.24 22.41
CA TYR A 713 -0.56 16.61 21.74
C TYR A 713 -1.42 15.38 21.41
N LEU A 714 -0.79 14.30 20.94
CA LEU A 714 -1.48 13.02 20.72
C LEU A 714 -2.12 12.48 22.01
N LYS A 715 -1.40 12.55 23.13
CA LYS A 715 -1.87 12.07 24.44
C LYS A 715 -2.98 12.95 25.02
N ALA A 716 -2.87 14.27 24.84
CA ALA A 716 -3.90 15.25 25.16
C ALA A 716 -5.16 15.09 24.30
N GLY A 717 -5.08 14.36 23.17
CA GLY A 717 -6.23 14.16 22.28
C GLY A 717 -6.61 15.43 21.52
N VAL A 718 -5.63 16.28 21.22
CA VAL A 718 -5.80 17.43 20.31
C VAL A 718 -6.30 16.91 18.96
N ARG A 719 -7.32 17.54 18.39
CA ARG A 719 -7.90 17.08 17.10
C ARG A 719 -7.10 17.54 15.90
N HIS A 720 -6.73 18.82 15.85
CA HIS A 720 -5.94 19.40 14.76
C HIS A 720 -4.75 20.17 15.33
N LEU A 721 -3.55 19.84 14.87
CA LEU A 721 -2.31 20.49 15.26
C LEU A 721 -1.69 21.18 14.05
N VAL A 722 -1.47 22.49 14.16
CA VAL A 722 -0.71 23.27 13.18
C VAL A 722 0.67 23.54 13.75
N GLY A 723 1.68 22.81 13.30
CA GLY A 723 3.07 23.03 13.67
C GLY A 723 3.75 23.96 12.69
N ILE A 724 4.30 25.07 13.16
CA ILE A 724 4.97 26.08 12.33
C ILE A 724 6.46 26.06 12.65
N ASP A 725 7.31 26.03 11.63
CA ASP A 725 8.76 26.20 11.79
C ASP A 725 9.43 26.77 10.53
N LEU A 726 10.60 27.37 10.69
CA LEU A 726 11.44 27.85 9.60
C LEU A 726 12.35 26.74 9.06
N ASP A 727 12.74 25.76 9.90
CA ASP A 727 13.61 24.65 9.53
C ASP A 727 12.82 23.51 8.84
N GLN A 728 13.01 23.40 7.52
CA GLN A 728 12.37 22.37 6.70
C GLN A 728 12.81 20.94 7.04
N SER A 729 14.06 20.75 7.49
CA SER A 729 14.52 19.43 7.96
C SER A 729 13.86 19.06 9.28
N ALA A 730 13.59 20.03 10.15
CA ALA A 730 12.87 19.82 11.39
C ALA A 730 11.40 19.41 11.13
N LEU A 731 10.71 20.12 10.23
CA LEU A 731 9.36 19.76 9.80
C LEU A 731 9.29 18.39 9.12
N SER A 732 10.29 18.04 8.30
CA SER A 732 10.38 16.73 7.66
C SER A 732 10.53 15.60 8.70
N GLU A 733 11.30 15.82 9.77
CA GLU A 733 11.40 14.88 10.90
C GLU A 733 10.09 14.79 11.70
N LEU A 734 9.39 15.90 11.90
CA LEU A 734 8.05 15.91 12.51
C LEU A 734 7.06 15.05 11.70
N VAL A 735 7.03 15.19 10.37
CA VAL A 735 6.18 14.36 9.49
C VAL A 735 6.60 12.89 9.57
N ARG A 736 7.89 12.57 9.63
CA ARG A 736 8.37 11.19 9.82
C ARG A 736 7.90 10.60 11.16
N ARG A 737 8.03 11.36 12.25
CA ARG A 737 7.60 10.95 13.60
C ARG A 737 6.10 10.68 13.70
N LYS A 738 5.28 11.34 12.88
CA LYS A 738 3.85 11.04 12.74
C LYS A 738 3.61 9.55 12.53
N TYR A 739 4.37 8.93 11.63
CA TYR A 739 4.24 7.52 11.28
C TYR A 739 4.74 6.56 12.37
N SER A 740 5.78 6.95 13.11
CA SER A 740 6.24 6.17 14.27
C SER A 740 5.17 6.05 15.35
N HIS A 741 4.38 7.11 15.56
CA HIS A 741 3.28 7.10 16.54
C HIS A 741 2.02 6.40 16.00
N ALA A 742 1.76 6.48 14.69
CA ALA A 742 0.65 5.76 14.06
C ALA A 742 0.84 4.23 14.15
N GLY A 743 2.05 3.73 13.89
CA GLY A 743 2.36 2.29 13.95
C GLY A 743 2.38 1.68 15.36
N GLY A 744 2.55 2.50 16.40
CA GLY A 744 2.58 2.06 17.80
C GLY A 744 1.21 1.84 18.45
N ARG A 745 0.10 2.15 17.77
CA ARG A 745 -1.27 2.05 18.31
C ARG A 745 -1.88 0.64 18.28
N HIS A 746 -1.11 -0.41 17.96
CA HIS A 746 -1.50 -1.81 18.18
C HIS A 746 -1.50 -2.21 19.68
N ASN A 747 -1.99 -1.34 20.56
CA ASN A 747 -2.30 -1.73 21.93
C ASN A 747 -3.63 -2.49 21.91
N LYS A 748 -3.55 -3.82 22.02
CA LYS A 748 -4.68 -4.76 22.17
C LYS A 748 -5.67 -4.41 23.30
N HIS A 749 -5.36 -3.41 24.13
CA HIS A 749 -6.17 -2.92 25.24
C HIS A 749 -7.05 -1.69 24.93
N ALA A 750 -6.99 -1.12 23.72
CA ALA A 750 -7.81 0.03 23.35
C ALA A 750 -9.31 -0.28 23.13
N SER A 751 -9.72 -1.56 23.13
CA SER A 751 -11.10 -2.00 22.85
C SER A 751 -12.13 -1.65 23.92
N ARG A 752 -11.75 -1.08 25.08
CA ARG A 752 -12.67 -0.75 26.18
C ARG A 752 -13.06 0.72 26.30
N ARG A 753 -12.41 1.64 25.58
CA ARG A 753 -12.79 3.05 25.52
C ARG A 753 -12.99 3.37 24.04
N GLY A 754 -14.17 3.86 23.66
CA GLY A 754 -14.55 4.10 22.26
C GLY A 754 -13.49 4.89 21.46
N PRO A 755 -13.60 4.92 20.12
CA PRO A 755 -12.56 5.46 19.25
C PRO A 755 -12.24 6.91 19.63
N ARG A 756 -11.04 7.15 20.16
CA ARG A 756 -10.49 8.49 20.30
C ARG A 756 -10.20 9.00 18.89
N LYS A 757 -10.83 10.09 18.47
CA LYS A 757 -10.46 10.76 17.20
C LYS A 757 -8.97 11.10 17.24
N ALA A 758 -8.23 10.67 16.23
CA ALA A 758 -6.80 10.92 16.13
C ALA A 758 -6.51 12.40 15.80
N THR A 759 -5.26 12.81 16.01
CA THR A 759 -4.78 14.16 15.73
C THR A 759 -4.36 14.27 14.26
N THR A 760 -4.99 15.16 13.52
CA THR A 760 -4.52 15.59 12.20
C THR A 760 -3.35 16.57 12.36
N LEU A 761 -2.24 16.33 11.65
CA LEU A 761 -1.07 17.20 11.66
C LEU A 761 -1.00 18.04 10.38
N PHE A 762 -0.84 19.36 10.54
CA PHE A 762 -0.49 20.32 9.52
C PHE A 762 0.92 20.87 9.81
N ALA A 763 1.87 20.71 8.89
CA ALA A 763 3.25 21.15 9.05
C ALA A 763 3.51 22.35 8.14
N LEU A 764 3.50 23.56 8.72
CA LEU A 764 3.64 24.80 7.99
C LEU A 764 5.08 25.31 8.03
N TRP A 765 5.67 25.46 6.84
CA TRP A 765 6.93 26.19 6.69
C TRP A 765 6.64 27.70 6.66
N ALA A 766 7.10 28.42 7.68
CA ALA A 766 7.00 29.88 7.73
C ALA A 766 8.04 30.49 8.68
N ASP A 767 8.53 31.67 8.33
CA ASP A 767 9.32 32.51 9.22
C ASP A 767 8.38 33.29 10.17
N LEU A 768 8.49 33.03 11.47
CA LEU A 768 7.67 33.69 12.50
C LEU A 768 8.08 35.15 12.75
N THR A 769 9.21 35.61 12.19
CA THR A 769 9.63 37.01 12.22
C THR A 769 9.04 37.84 11.07
N SER A 770 8.53 37.17 10.02
CA SER A 770 7.80 37.82 8.93
C SER A 770 6.49 38.45 9.42
N PRO A 771 5.90 39.42 8.67
CA PRO A 771 4.68 40.09 9.09
C PRO A 771 3.57 39.09 9.49
N HIS A 772 3.01 39.26 10.69
CA HIS A 772 2.01 38.33 11.26
C HIS A 772 0.80 38.06 10.35
N ALA A 773 0.43 39.02 9.49
CA ALA A 773 -0.69 38.91 8.56
C ALA A 773 -0.44 37.83 7.51
N GLU A 774 0.82 37.68 7.06
CA GLU A 774 1.20 36.67 6.06
C GLU A 774 1.15 35.27 6.67
N VAL A 775 1.72 35.09 7.86
CA VAL A 775 1.71 33.81 8.57
C VAL A 775 0.28 33.41 8.95
N SER A 776 -0.52 34.35 9.46
CA SER A 776 -1.90 34.07 9.84
C SER A 776 -2.80 33.77 8.64
N ALA A 777 -2.58 34.42 7.49
CA ALA A 777 -3.29 34.09 6.26
C ALA A 777 -2.99 32.64 5.81
N LYS A 778 -1.71 32.21 5.89
CA LYS A 778 -1.33 30.82 5.61
C LYS A 778 -2.04 29.83 6.54
N VAL A 779 -2.05 30.07 7.85
CA VAL A 779 -2.76 29.21 8.81
C VAL A 779 -4.26 29.19 8.55
N ARG A 780 -4.87 30.35 8.25
CA ARG A 780 -6.32 30.46 7.96
C ARG A 780 -6.73 29.84 6.63
N SER A 781 -5.80 29.60 5.71
CA SER A 781 -6.05 28.88 4.46
C SER A 781 -6.24 27.37 4.65
N ILE A 782 -5.89 26.83 5.83
CA ILE A 782 -6.12 25.42 6.15
C ILE A 782 -7.62 25.15 6.18
N ALA A 783 -8.06 24.18 5.38
CA ALA A 783 -9.45 23.74 5.36
C ALA A 783 -9.92 23.32 6.77
N GLY A 784 -11.01 23.93 7.23
CA GLY A 784 -11.60 23.67 8.55
C GLY A 784 -11.00 24.48 9.70
N PHE A 785 -9.96 25.30 9.47
CA PHE A 785 -9.46 26.20 10.50
C PHE A 785 -10.56 27.19 10.91
N PRO A 786 -10.86 27.34 12.21
CA PRO A 786 -12.00 28.14 12.67
C PRO A 786 -11.78 29.63 12.42
N ALA A 787 -12.80 30.31 11.89
CA ALA A 787 -12.77 31.77 11.70
C ALA A 787 -12.45 32.52 13.01
N ALA A 788 -13.00 32.05 14.13
CA ALA A 788 -12.76 32.59 15.47
C ALA A 788 -11.31 32.43 15.95
N GLY A 789 -10.55 31.45 15.43
CA GLY A 789 -9.20 31.12 15.89
C GLY A 789 -9.12 29.79 16.66
N ALA A 790 -7.90 29.33 16.88
CA ALA A 790 -7.54 28.11 17.60
C ALA A 790 -7.81 28.24 19.11
N ASP A 791 -7.93 27.10 19.79
CA ASP A 791 -8.12 27.04 21.25
C ASP A 791 -6.87 27.53 22.00
N ALA A 792 -5.69 27.27 21.43
CA ALA A 792 -4.43 27.74 21.99
C ALA A 792 -3.33 27.93 20.94
N LEU A 793 -2.36 28.79 21.30
CA LEU A 793 -1.04 28.87 20.68
C LEU A 793 0.02 28.47 21.71
N VAL A 794 0.91 27.56 21.35
CA VAL A 794 2.00 27.08 22.19
C VAL A 794 3.33 27.50 21.56
N SER A 795 4.29 27.94 22.37
CA SER A 795 5.68 28.15 21.94
C SER A 795 6.65 27.75 23.04
N ASN A 796 7.25 26.58 22.88
CA ASN A 796 8.15 26.02 23.88
C ASN A 796 9.60 26.27 23.50
N LEU A 797 10.31 27.04 24.33
CA LEU A 797 11.75 27.29 24.23
C LEU A 797 12.17 27.91 22.88
N ALA A 798 11.40 28.88 22.40
CA ALA A 798 11.69 29.56 21.12
C ALA A 798 11.52 31.09 21.15
N ILE A 799 10.72 31.64 22.08
CA ILE A 799 10.42 33.08 22.11
C ILE A 799 11.67 33.96 22.23
N HIS A 800 12.76 33.43 22.83
CA HIS A 800 14.03 34.13 22.95
C HIS A 800 14.65 34.47 21.59
N TYR A 801 14.37 33.72 20.52
CA TYR A 801 14.82 34.09 19.17
C TYR A 801 14.14 35.35 18.62
N PHE A 802 12.98 35.72 19.17
CA PHE A 802 12.27 36.96 18.81
C PHE A 802 12.63 38.12 19.74
N ALA A 803 13.39 37.90 20.82
CA ALA A 803 13.72 38.92 21.79
C ALA A 803 14.95 39.78 21.41
N GLY A 804 15.48 39.62 20.19
CA GLY A 804 16.53 40.49 19.66
C GLY A 804 16.05 41.91 19.33
N ASP A 805 14.77 42.08 19.03
CA ASP A 805 14.12 43.37 18.82
C ASP A 805 12.67 43.31 19.33
N ILE A 806 12.22 44.36 20.02
CA ILE A 806 10.84 44.47 20.51
C ILE A 806 9.81 44.39 19.38
N VAL A 807 10.19 44.78 18.15
CA VAL A 807 9.34 44.66 16.96
C VAL A 807 8.96 43.20 16.68
N PHE A 808 9.86 42.24 16.90
CA PHE A 808 9.55 40.83 16.67
C PHE A 808 8.66 40.24 17.78
N ILE A 809 8.88 40.61 19.04
CA ILE A 809 7.95 40.27 20.15
C ILE A 809 6.56 40.84 19.85
N ARG A 810 6.51 42.09 19.41
CA ARG A 810 5.29 42.79 19.03
C ARG A 810 4.54 42.08 17.89
N ASN A 811 5.28 41.67 16.86
CA ASN A 811 4.76 40.91 15.74
C ASN A 811 4.22 39.55 16.18
N PHE A 812 4.95 38.84 17.05
CA PHE A 812 4.51 37.56 17.60
C PHE A 812 3.24 37.68 18.45
N ALA A 813 3.14 38.70 19.31
CA ALA A 813 1.92 38.97 20.07
C ALA A 813 0.72 39.30 19.16
N ALA A 814 0.96 39.99 18.04
CA ALA A 814 -0.06 40.26 17.03
C ALA A 814 -0.48 38.98 16.30
N LEU A 815 0.48 38.11 15.96
CA LEU A 815 0.21 36.78 15.40
C LEU A 815 -0.67 35.96 16.34
N ALA A 816 -0.34 35.91 17.62
CA ALA A 816 -1.16 35.23 18.63
C ALA A 816 -2.59 35.81 18.68
N ARG A 817 -2.74 37.15 18.67
CA ARG A 817 -4.07 37.78 18.60
C ARG A 817 -4.83 37.37 17.35
N SER A 818 -4.15 37.23 16.22
CA SER A 818 -4.78 36.85 14.96
C SER A 818 -5.17 35.38 14.88
N LEU A 819 -4.59 34.49 15.70
CA LEU A 819 -4.76 33.04 15.57
C LEU A 819 -5.48 32.37 16.73
N VAL A 820 -5.49 32.95 17.93
CA VAL A 820 -6.15 32.38 19.12
C VAL A 820 -7.55 32.97 19.26
N LYS A 821 -8.56 32.15 19.56
CA LYS A 821 -9.95 32.63 19.78
C LYS A 821 -10.11 33.39 21.09
N ASP A 822 -11.20 34.14 21.23
CA ASP A 822 -11.57 34.76 22.50
C ASP A 822 -11.71 33.69 23.62
N GLY A 823 -11.13 33.97 24.79
CA GLY A 823 -10.98 33.00 25.89
C GLY A 823 -9.92 31.92 25.68
N GLY A 824 -9.32 31.82 24.49
CA GLY A 824 -8.21 30.90 24.20
C GLY A 824 -6.89 31.34 24.85
N GLU A 825 -5.91 30.44 24.85
CA GLU A 825 -4.66 30.62 25.61
C GLU A 825 -3.41 30.72 24.74
N VAL A 826 -2.41 31.44 25.24
CA VAL A 826 -1.05 31.44 24.69
C VAL A 826 -0.11 30.93 25.77
N ILE A 827 0.58 29.83 25.50
CA ILE A 827 1.44 29.13 26.45
C ILE A 827 2.88 29.22 25.95
N ILE A 828 3.74 29.90 26.71
CA ILE A 828 5.14 30.13 26.37
C ILE A 828 6.02 29.51 27.44
N THR A 829 7.06 28.79 27.03
CA THR A 829 8.14 28.33 27.94
C THR A 829 9.45 28.97 27.51
N THR A 830 10.19 29.59 28.44
CA THR A 830 11.47 30.25 28.13
C THR A 830 12.35 30.46 29.37
N MET A 831 13.62 30.82 29.19
CA MET A 831 14.41 31.42 30.26
C MET A 831 13.89 32.81 30.62
N PHE A 832 13.80 33.11 31.92
CA PHE A 832 13.46 34.44 32.42
C PHE A 832 14.70 35.31 32.42
N GLY A 833 14.73 36.32 31.56
CA GLY A 833 15.89 37.18 31.35
C GLY A 833 16.36 37.88 32.63
N ALA A 834 15.44 38.25 33.52
CA ALA A 834 15.76 38.83 34.84
C ALA A 834 16.60 37.87 35.69
N LYS A 835 16.20 36.61 35.82
CA LYS A 835 16.95 35.61 36.60
C LYS A 835 18.32 35.32 36.01
N VAL A 836 18.43 35.25 34.69
CA VAL A 836 19.73 35.07 34.02
C VAL A 836 20.63 36.28 34.25
N HIS A 837 20.11 37.49 34.09
CA HIS A 837 20.84 38.73 34.33
C HIS A 837 21.32 38.83 35.79
N GLU A 838 20.44 38.53 36.75
CA GLU A 838 20.77 38.49 38.18
C GLU A 838 21.83 37.45 38.50
N LEU A 839 21.75 36.24 37.92
CA LEU A 839 22.76 35.20 38.08
C LEU A 839 24.13 35.68 37.59
N LEU A 840 24.19 36.23 36.37
CA LEU A 840 25.44 36.70 35.78
C LEU A 840 26.04 37.87 36.56
N ALA A 841 25.20 38.79 37.03
CA ALA A 841 25.62 39.93 37.85
C ALA A 841 26.13 39.48 39.23
N ALA A 842 25.40 38.58 39.91
CA ALA A 842 25.78 38.05 41.23
C ALA A 842 27.09 37.25 41.18
N GLN A 843 27.39 36.62 40.04
CA GLN A 843 28.63 35.87 39.81
C GLN A 843 29.75 36.74 39.22
N GLY A 844 29.54 38.05 39.05
CA GLY A 844 30.56 38.98 38.53
C GLY A 844 30.99 38.70 37.09
N VAL A 845 30.12 38.11 36.27
CA VAL A 845 30.44 37.73 34.88
C VAL A 845 30.50 38.98 33.98
N ALA A 846 31.69 39.27 33.45
CA ALA A 846 31.91 40.38 32.52
C ALA A 846 31.50 40.02 31.08
N VAL A 847 31.46 41.03 30.20
CA VAL A 847 31.18 40.83 28.76
C VAL A 847 32.24 39.91 28.14
N GLY A 848 31.80 38.92 27.37
CA GLY A 848 32.63 37.88 26.76
C GLY A 848 33.05 36.76 27.72
N GLN A 849 32.72 36.87 29.02
CA GLN A 849 32.94 35.80 30.00
C GLN A 849 31.68 34.96 30.19
N SER A 850 31.84 33.78 30.78
CA SER A 850 30.75 32.85 31.05
C SER A 850 30.59 32.52 32.53
N TRP A 851 29.35 32.29 32.93
CA TRP A 851 29.05 31.48 34.10
C TRP A 851 29.14 30.02 33.69
N ASP A 852 30.01 29.25 34.36
CA ASP A 852 30.24 27.83 34.09
C ASP A 852 29.79 26.97 35.26
N SER A 853 29.05 25.90 34.97
CA SER A 853 28.64 24.89 35.93
C SER A 853 29.22 23.54 35.55
N ARG A 854 30.01 22.94 36.46
CA ARG A 854 30.69 21.66 36.21
C ARG A 854 30.14 20.55 37.09
N GLN A 855 29.89 19.38 36.50
CA GLN A 855 29.59 18.14 37.23
C GLN A 855 30.76 17.18 37.05
N GLU A 856 31.38 16.75 38.15
CA GLU A 856 32.50 15.78 38.13
C GLU A 856 33.64 16.20 37.17
N GLY A 857 33.92 17.51 37.10
CA GLY A 857 34.96 18.11 36.24
C GLY A 857 34.50 18.41 34.80
N VAL A 858 33.37 17.87 34.35
CA VAL A 858 32.81 18.10 33.01
C VAL A 858 31.96 19.38 33.01
N LEU A 859 32.19 20.26 32.02
CA LEU A 859 31.36 21.45 31.80
C LEU A 859 29.94 21.01 31.39
N LYS A 860 28.97 21.23 32.26
CA LYS A 860 27.59 20.79 32.09
C LYS A 860 26.70 21.93 31.62
N TYR A 861 26.75 23.09 32.27
CA TYR A 861 26.02 24.28 31.83
C TYR A 861 26.98 25.43 31.66
N SER A 862 26.72 26.28 30.68
CA SER A 862 27.42 27.55 30.58
C SER A 862 26.57 28.61 29.91
N ILE A 863 26.65 29.83 30.44
CA ILE A 863 25.98 31.01 29.89
C ILE A 863 27.00 32.12 29.76
N ARG A 864 27.33 32.48 28.51
CA ARG A 864 28.22 33.59 28.15
C ARG A 864 27.44 34.89 28.05
N ARG A 865 27.96 35.93 28.68
CA ARG A 865 27.38 37.28 28.63
C ARG A 865 27.90 38.01 27.38
N ASP A 866 27.02 38.26 26.40
CA ASP A 866 27.37 38.94 25.16
C ASP A 866 26.72 40.35 25.04
N TYR A 867 26.39 40.96 26.18
CA TYR A 867 25.80 42.30 26.28
C TYR A 867 26.47 43.15 27.37
N ALA A 868 26.56 44.47 27.16
CA ALA A 868 27.32 45.40 27.99
C ALA A 868 26.51 46.08 29.09
N GLU A 869 25.19 46.17 28.93
CA GLU A 869 24.30 46.89 29.82
C GLU A 869 24.25 46.25 31.22
N ASN A 870 24.11 47.09 32.25
CA ASN A 870 24.03 46.67 33.66
C ASN A 870 22.60 46.56 34.19
N SER A 871 21.60 46.76 33.32
CA SER A 871 20.20 46.57 33.63
C SER A 871 19.55 45.71 32.55
N LEU A 872 18.45 45.04 32.89
CA LEU A 872 17.66 44.30 31.93
C LEU A 872 16.90 45.29 31.01
N THR A 873 17.25 45.27 29.73
CA THR A 873 16.59 46.06 28.68
C THR A 873 15.29 45.41 28.22
N THR A 874 14.51 46.08 27.37
CA THR A 874 13.25 45.52 26.84
C THR A 874 13.47 44.37 25.85
N ALA A 875 14.56 44.43 25.07
CA ALA A 875 14.96 43.46 24.06
C ALA A 875 16.43 43.70 23.65
N GLY A 876 17.05 42.75 22.95
CA GLY A 876 18.36 42.91 22.27
C GLY A 876 19.58 42.42 23.06
N GLN A 877 19.43 42.07 24.33
CA GLN A 877 20.53 41.55 25.14
C GLN A 877 20.84 40.09 24.79
N ARG A 878 21.94 39.87 24.08
CA ARG A 878 22.37 38.54 23.60
C ARG A 878 23.18 37.78 24.63
N ILE A 879 22.96 36.47 24.72
CA ILE A 879 23.77 35.52 25.49
C ILE A 879 24.21 34.35 24.62
N GLY A 880 25.33 33.74 24.96
CA GLY A 880 25.70 32.41 24.46
C GLY A 880 25.25 31.35 25.46
N VAL A 881 24.52 30.33 25.02
CA VAL A 881 24.08 29.23 25.89
C VAL A 881 24.70 27.91 25.42
N LEU A 882 25.35 27.20 26.35
CA LEU A 882 25.81 25.84 26.12
C LEU A 882 24.62 24.87 26.29
N LEU A 883 24.03 24.46 25.17
CA LEU A 883 22.86 23.58 25.19
C LEU A 883 23.26 22.09 25.29
N PRO A 884 22.41 21.22 25.88
CA PRO A 884 22.68 19.78 26.04
C PRO A 884 23.05 18.98 24.77
N PHE A 885 22.78 19.53 23.59
CA PHE A 885 23.00 18.93 22.27
C PHE A 885 24.02 19.70 21.41
N SER A 886 24.70 20.68 22.02
CA SER A 886 25.62 21.59 21.33
C SER A 886 27.04 21.04 21.10
N ASN A 887 27.37 19.90 21.72
CA ASN A 887 28.71 19.31 21.68
C ASN A 887 29.85 20.30 22.05
N GLY A 888 29.59 21.22 22.97
CA GLY A 888 30.60 22.20 23.43
C GLY A 888 30.48 23.58 22.79
N GLU A 889 29.58 23.77 21.81
CA GLU A 889 29.38 25.05 21.13
C GLU A 889 28.33 25.92 21.82
N TYR A 890 28.51 27.25 21.78
CA TYR A 890 27.51 28.18 22.28
C TYR A 890 26.48 28.48 21.20
N TYR A 891 25.20 28.40 21.57
CA TYR A 891 24.09 28.90 20.75
C TYR A 891 23.77 30.33 21.16
N GLU A 892 23.57 31.21 20.18
CA GLU A 892 23.16 32.58 20.46
C GLU A 892 21.65 32.62 20.77
N GLU A 893 21.30 33.17 21.92
CA GLU A 893 19.93 33.44 22.38
C GLU A 893 19.84 34.88 22.91
N PHE A 894 18.62 35.40 23.11
CA PHE A 894 18.41 36.71 23.73
C PHE A 894 17.71 36.57 25.09
N LEU A 895 18.05 37.46 26.02
CA LEU A 895 17.34 37.59 27.29
C LEU A 895 15.89 38.01 27.04
N VAL A 896 14.96 37.24 27.59
CA VAL A 896 13.53 37.56 27.51
C VAL A 896 13.13 38.38 28.72
N ASN A 897 12.87 39.67 28.50
CA ASN A 897 12.26 40.53 29.50
C ASN A 897 10.76 40.21 29.60
N VAL A 898 10.37 39.54 30.68
CA VAL A 898 8.98 39.09 30.91
C VAL A 898 8.02 40.27 31.03
N ASP A 899 8.43 41.37 31.66
CA ASP A 899 7.57 42.55 31.82
C ASP A 899 7.29 43.21 30.46
N ALA A 900 8.32 43.32 29.62
CA ALA A 900 8.17 43.83 28.25
C ALA A 900 7.26 42.92 27.40
N LEU A 901 7.43 41.60 27.52
CA LEU A 901 6.56 40.61 26.86
C LEU A 901 5.10 40.76 27.33
N VAL A 902 4.87 40.84 28.64
CA VAL A 902 3.53 41.03 29.22
C VAL A 902 2.89 42.33 28.75
N ALA A 903 3.66 43.42 28.66
CA ALA A 903 3.16 44.71 28.17
C ALA A 903 2.69 44.60 26.70
N GLU A 904 3.49 43.99 25.82
CA GLU A 904 3.14 43.85 24.39
C GLU A 904 1.94 42.91 24.16
N PHE A 905 1.78 41.86 24.97
CA PHE A 905 0.59 41.01 24.94
C PHE A 905 -0.65 41.72 25.49
N THR A 906 -0.51 42.46 26.60
CA THR A 906 -1.61 43.21 27.21
C THR A 906 -2.15 44.29 26.26
N ALA A 907 -1.25 45.00 25.58
CA ALA A 907 -1.60 45.98 24.54
C ALA A 907 -2.38 45.38 23.36
N ARG A 908 -2.36 44.05 23.20
CA ARG A 908 -3.05 43.31 22.13
C ARG A 908 -4.24 42.49 22.62
N GLY A 909 -4.80 42.85 23.77
CA GLY A 909 -6.03 42.24 24.27
C GLY A 909 -5.83 40.88 24.91
N PHE A 910 -4.67 40.64 25.52
CA PHE A 910 -4.45 39.50 26.39
C PHE A 910 -4.41 39.91 27.87
N SER A 911 -4.68 38.97 28.76
CA SER A 911 -4.44 39.07 30.20
C SER A 911 -3.46 37.98 30.63
N LEU A 912 -2.47 38.34 31.46
CA LEU A 912 -1.58 37.36 32.08
C LEU A 912 -2.38 36.46 33.03
N VAL A 913 -2.27 35.14 32.85
CA VAL A 913 -2.83 34.13 33.74
C VAL A 913 -1.79 33.72 34.78
N CYS A 914 -0.56 33.41 34.33
CA CYS A 914 0.56 33.15 35.21
C CYS A 914 1.91 33.40 34.52
N ALA A 915 2.91 33.79 35.31
CA ALA A 915 4.32 33.72 34.96
C ALA A 915 5.03 32.99 36.10
N SER A 916 5.35 31.71 35.91
CA SER A 916 5.80 30.83 36.98
C SER A 916 7.14 30.19 36.62
N SER A 917 8.09 30.33 37.53
CA SER A 917 9.39 29.67 37.46
C SER A 917 9.24 28.16 37.60
N PHE A 918 10.09 27.41 36.91
CA PHE A 918 10.15 25.95 36.99
C PHE A 918 10.42 25.43 38.40
N GLU A 919 11.05 26.24 39.26
CA GLU A 919 11.33 25.88 40.64
C GLU A 919 10.05 25.54 41.44
N THR A 920 8.92 26.14 41.06
CA THR A 920 7.62 25.91 41.70
C THR A 920 7.11 24.48 41.50
N TYR A 921 7.65 23.73 40.53
CA TYR A 921 7.23 22.37 40.21
C TYR A 921 8.13 21.28 40.76
N PHE A 922 9.24 21.62 41.44
CA PHE A 922 10.13 20.62 42.03
C PHE A 922 9.41 19.71 43.03
N GLY A 923 8.56 20.29 43.89
CA GLY A 923 7.76 19.51 44.84
C GLY A 923 6.85 18.50 44.16
N GLU A 924 6.08 18.94 43.15
CA GLU A 924 5.20 18.05 42.38
C GLU A 924 5.97 16.96 41.63
N TYR A 925 7.10 17.32 41.01
CA TYR A 925 7.94 16.36 40.28
C TYR A 925 8.52 15.29 41.21
N SER A 926 8.93 15.68 42.42
CA SER A 926 9.47 14.75 43.43
C SER A 926 8.45 13.67 43.82
N LEU A 927 7.17 14.03 43.88
CA LEU A 927 6.08 13.12 44.22
C LEU A 927 5.72 12.18 43.07
N ARG A 928 5.68 12.70 41.82
CA ARG A 928 5.24 11.94 40.64
C ARG A 928 6.35 11.12 39.98
N HIS A 929 7.60 11.57 40.10
CA HIS A 929 8.76 11.01 39.39
C HIS A 929 9.98 10.89 40.31
N SER A 930 9.79 10.33 41.51
CA SER A 930 10.80 10.27 42.58
C SER A 930 12.16 9.71 42.15
N THR A 931 12.20 8.68 41.28
CA THR A 931 13.46 8.10 40.77
C THR A 931 14.26 9.11 39.94
N MET A 932 13.61 9.80 39.00
CA MET A 932 14.28 10.81 38.16
C MET A 932 14.61 12.07 38.95
N TYR A 933 13.75 12.45 39.90
CA TYR A 933 14.01 13.59 40.79
C TYR A 933 15.32 13.41 41.58
N LYS A 934 15.58 12.20 42.11
CA LYS A 934 16.82 11.88 42.83
C LYS A 934 18.09 11.98 41.98
N LEU A 935 17.96 11.99 40.65
CA LEU A 935 19.08 12.14 39.73
C LEU A 935 19.36 13.60 39.36
N LEU A 936 18.53 14.56 39.79
CA LEU A 936 18.80 15.99 39.61
C LEU A 936 19.95 16.42 40.53
N THR A 937 20.97 17.03 39.95
CA THR A 937 22.12 17.57 40.69
C THR A 937 21.85 19.01 41.17
N PRO A 938 22.62 19.55 42.13
CA PRO A 938 22.50 20.95 42.53
C PRO A 938 22.59 21.93 41.34
N GLU A 939 23.46 21.62 40.38
CA GLU A 939 23.62 22.37 39.14
C GLU A 939 22.34 22.33 38.27
N ASP A 940 21.65 21.18 38.24
CA ASP A 940 20.37 21.05 37.52
C ASP A 940 19.29 21.95 38.15
N PHE A 941 19.21 22.02 39.48
CA PHE A 941 18.24 22.89 40.15
C PHE A 941 18.49 24.37 39.85
N ILE A 942 19.75 24.81 39.88
CA ILE A 942 20.12 26.18 39.53
C ILE A 942 19.71 26.47 38.08
N PHE A 943 20.15 25.64 37.14
CA PHE A 943 19.88 25.84 35.72
C PHE A 943 18.37 25.81 35.40
N LEU A 944 17.62 24.86 35.98
CA LEU A 944 16.17 24.77 35.79
C LEU A 944 15.42 25.96 36.37
N SER A 945 15.89 26.57 37.47
CA SER A 945 15.22 27.73 38.07
C SER A 945 15.28 29.00 37.21
N LEU A 946 16.17 29.04 36.20
CA LEU A 946 16.24 30.09 35.19
C LEU A 946 15.09 30.02 34.18
N TYR A 947 14.43 28.86 34.05
CA TYR A 947 13.32 28.65 33.14
C TYR A 947 11.98 28.89 33.83
N GLY A 948 10.99 29.25 33.02
CA GLY A 948 9.63 29.39 33.47
C GLY A 948 8.62 29.26 32.34
N GLU A 949 7.35 29.23 32.73
CA GLU A 949 6.20 29.28 31.85
C GLU A 949 5.46 30.60 32.01
N ILE A 950 4.92 31.09 30.90
CA ILE A 950 4.13 32.31 30.82
C ILE A 950 2.85 31.97 30.06
N VAL A 951 1.70 32.18 30.69
CA VAL A 951 0.40 31.87 30.11
C VAL A 951 -0.42 33.14 30.01
N PHE A 952 -0.92 33.42 28.82
CA PHE A 952 -1.85 34.51 28.55
C PHE A 952 -3.21 33.94 28.16
N ARG A 953 -4.27 34.67 28.49
CA ARG A 953 -5.63 34.40 27.99
C ARG A 953 -6.10 35.57 27.14
N ARG A 954 -6.65 35.28 25.96
CA ARG A 954 -7.23 36.30 25.09
C ARG A 954 -8.52 36.82 25.73
N LYS A 955 -8.60 38.15 25.92
CA LYS A 955 -9.81 38.81 26.43
C LYS A 955 -10.95 38.65 25.41
N GLU A 956 -12.15 38.47 25.95
CA GLU A 956 -13.41 38.46 25.20
C GLU A 956 -13.67 39.77 24.46
#